data_AF-A0A0A7CP60-F1
#
_entry.id   AF-A0A0A7CP60-F1
#
_cell.length_a   1.000
_cell.length_b   1.000
_cell.length_c   1.000
_cell.angle_alpha   90.00
_cell.angle_beta   90.00
_cell.angle_gamma   90.00
#
_symmetry.space_group_name_H-M   'P 1'
#
loop_
_entity.id
_entity.type
_entity.pdbx_description
1 polymer ?
#
loop_
_entity_poly.entity_id
_entity_poly.type
_entity_poly.pdbx_seq_one_letter_code
_entity_poly.pdbx_strand_id
1 'polypeptide(L)'
;MLSPKLLASALLLPLLVSALDTATNDIVIAEDAFDMNVLRDIYVGNDTSSDVDISNRIGSDTKQDLWFDGAILDHNNPQSGTWKQRYQYNDEWYGGAGSPVFLYINGEWEAKAATVSDRRSTMNEMAKRHKAMVVAVEHRYYGDSIPNGDRSDAAMKKYLTSDQALADLATFHAYFTKEHNLEGAPWIAWGYSYAGMLSAWFKLKYPTLVAGAVSSSAPVQAQVDMKEYAEGVTRGLVHHGGQECADLVRSAMTDLHALVDADSDDLYEKFGICGKLGSTRNKYLFEWNMAHAFKGMAQYKTLNGHSLASTCRYLKNEANGASALDRLSKWYMSFTKACPPKTQTPKPTTDQPGWVWGRHLKQTANNQFGQWSYQTCNEFGFLQTTSSGTTPFAGLKFISPNNVYDYSSCTRFGIDRRQLILNVMATNAKNGGWDIDVENVLFTNGEIDPWAGLSVTKQPKNPKSRFIVIKGATHCEDAYLPWGAGPMKDAIQVIDDAITAFLPAPTPAPTPTPTAAPTATPTAAPTNAPKKMLTTCPKVEDDADYDGEDAIRTRRPSPDLCCRDCQSYPGCKGYVWKAGVCQLKTSMGKRSIVRGAKAASLEAPETTHVYWVDSNIDFRGFDIAQTASASSNLCGTDCDRTPDCKLWVWTKHNGGTCWLKNGQGQSVSSPGAKAGAFVDPNQLW
;
A
#
# COMPACT_ATOMS: atom_id res chain seq x y z
N MET A 1 -57.07 4.72 49.97
CA MET A 1 -56.59 5.24 51.28
C MET A 1 -55.08 5.38 51.22
N LEU A 2 -54.47 6.26 52.03
CA LEU A 2 -53.01 6.34 52.21
C LEU A 2 -52.51 5.06 52.93
N SER A 3 -51.26 4.62 52.79
CA SER A 3 -50.05 5.15 53.46
C SER A 3 -48.80 4.34 53.04
N PRO A 4 -47.54 4.76 53.30
CA PRO A 4 -46.96 6.11 53.10
C PRO A 4 -45.49 6.11 52.54
N LYS A 5 -44.97 7.33 52.27
CA LYS A 5 -43.63 7.94 52.62
C LYS A 5 -42.41 7.02 52.93
N LEU A 6 -41.14 7.38 52.66
CA LEU A 6 -40.38 8.55 52.11
C LEU A 6 -38.96 8.01 51.74
N LEU A 7 -37.90 8.71 51.29
CA LEU A 7 -37.55 10.13 51.06
C LEU A 7 -37.34 10.37 49.52
N ALA A 8 -36.99 11.53 48.92
CA ALA A 8 -36.34 12.82 49.26
C ALA A 8 -34.78 12.75 49.39
N SER A 9 -33.98 13.71 48.91
CA SER A 9 -34.16 15.14 48.53
C SER A 9 -33.39 15.50 47.22
N ALA A 10 -33.69 16.50 46.36
CA ALA A 10 -34.18 17.90 46.49
C ALA A 10 -33.06 18.89 46.94
N LEU A 11 -32.72 20.05 46.32
CA LEU A 11 -33.16 20.94 45.20
C LEU A 11 -31.91 21.75 44.66
N LEU A 12 -31.84 22.76 43.75
CA LEU A 12 -32.73 23.61 42.90
C LEU A 12 -31.92 24.26 41.72
N LEU A 13 -32.50 25.24 41.00
CA LEU A 13 -31.89 26.23 40.06
C LEU A 13 -31.84 27.66 40.67
N PRO A 14 -31.12 28.63 40.08
CA PRO A 14 -31.75 29.73 39.31
C PRO A 14 -30.99 30.05 37.98
N LEU A 15 -31.54 30.60 36.87
CA LEU A 15 -32.42 31.77 36.62
C LEU A 15 -31.69 33.12 36.89
N LEU A 16 -31.75 34.19 36.06
CA LEU A 16 -32.38 34.45 34.74
C LEU A 16 -31.77 35.75 34.11
N VAL A 17 -32.38 36.24 33.02
CA VAL A 17 -32.34 37.60 32.39
C VAL A 17 -31.66 37.68 31.01
N SER A 18 -32.37 38.36 30.09
CA SER A 18 -32.01 38.63 28.69
C SER A 18 -31.73 40.12 28.47
N ALA A 19 -31.09 40.45 27.34
CA ALA A 19 -31.10 41.79 26.76
C ALA A 19 -31.61 41.70 25.31
N LEU A 20 -32.44 42.66 24.89
CA LEU A 20 -32.76 42.91 23.49
C LEU A 20 -32.07 44.23 23.07
N ASP A 21 -31.75 44.34 21.78
CA ASP A 21 -31.68 45.64 21.11
C ASP A 21 -33.01 45.86 20.36
N THR A 22 -33.52 47.10 20.35
CA THR A 22 -34.93 47.41 20.11
C THR A 22 -35.14 48.24 18.85
N ALA A 23 -34.60 47.77 17.71
CA ALA A 23 -34.64 48.49 16.43
C ALA A 23 -35.16 47.69 15.22
N THR A 24 -34.79 46.41 15.05
CA THR A 24 -35.01 45.69 13.76
C THR A 24 -35.70 44.33 13.84
N ASN A 25 -35.77 43.68 15.01
CA ASN A 25 -36.33 42.32 15.19
C ASN A 25 -35.60 41.17 14.44
N ASP A 26 -34.43 41.41 13.85
CA ASP A 26 -33.62 40.39 13.17
C ASP A 26 -32.72 39.59 14.13
N ILE A 27 -32.50 38.31 13.83
CA ILE A 27 -31.56 37.44 14.56
C ILE A 27 -30.16 37.63 13.99
N VAL A 28 -29.33 38.44 14.65
CA VAL A 28 -27.91 38.61 14.29
C VAL A 28 -27.09 37.43 14.83
N ILE A 29 -26.77 36.47 13.95
CA ILE A 29 -25.77 35.42 14.23
C ILE A 29 -24.43 35.88 13.64
N ALA A 30 -23.54 36.39 14.49
CA ALA A 30 -22.22 36.88 14.09
C ALA A 30 -21.11 35.84 14.33
N GLU A 31 -20.97 34.93 13.36
CA GLU A 31 -19.72 34.33 12.84
C GLU A 31 -18.74 33.55 13.77
N ASP A 32 -17.78 32.88 13.12
CA ASP A 32 -16.59 32.19 13.66
C ASP A 32 -16.76 31.03 14.67
N ALA A 33 -17.43 29.97 14.22
CA ALA A 33 -17.15 28.61 14.68
C ALA A 33 -16.63 27.73 13.51
N PHE A 34 -15.40 27.24 13.63
CA PHE A 34 -14.65 26.55 12.55
C PHE A 34 -15.33 25.25 12.10
N ASP A 35 -15.91 25.24 10.90
CA ASP A 35 -16.80 24.17 10.43
C ASP A 35 -16.07 22.99 9.72
N MET A 36 -16.49 21.77 10.05
CA MET A 36 -16.05 20.52 9.41
C MET A 36 -16.64 20.31 8.01
N ASN A 37 -17.74 21.00 7.65
CA ASN A 37 -18.30 20.95 6.29
C ASN A 37 -17.31 21.44 5.21
N VAL A 38 -16.34 22.29 5.58
CA VAL A 38 -15.35 22.86 4.65
C VAL A 38 -14.54 21.78 3.89
N LEU A 39 -14.30 20.60 4.49
CA LEU A 39 -13.64 19.48 3.80
C LEU A 39 -14.60 18.60 2.98
N ARG A 40 -15.91 18.69 3.23
CA ARG A 40 -16.93 18.00 2.44
C ARG A 40 -17.23 18.78 1.16
N ASP A 41 -17.41 20.09 1.29
CA ASP A 41 -17.93 20.94 0.21
C ASP A 41 -16.83 21.35 -0.79
N ILE A 42 -15.54 21.14 -0.46
CA ILE A 42 -14.41 21.15 -1.43
C ILE A 42 -14.51 19.98 -2.44
N TYR A 43 -15.16 18.88 -2.08
CA TYR A 43 -15.25 17.66 -2.90
C TYR A 43 -16.66 17.28 -3.36
N VAL A 44 -17.71 17.78 -2.71
CA VAL A 44 -19.11 17.57 -3.10
C VAL A 44 -19.77 18.94 -3.32
N GLY A 45 -19.73 19.41 -4.57
CA GLY A 45 -20.39 20.65 -4.94
C GLY A 45 -21.92 20.48 -5.00
N ASN A 46 -22.61 21.15 -4.08
CA ASN A 46 -24.05 21.46 -4.08
C ASN A 46 -25.01 20.44 -4.70
N ASP A 47 -25.58 19.57 -3.86
CA ASP A 47 -27.04 19.46 -3.79
C ASP A 47 -27.48 19.30 -2.33
N THR A 48 -28.67 19.79 -1.99
CA THR A 48 -29.14 19.99 -0.60
C THR A 48 -30.47 19.30 -0.35
N SER A 49 -30.42 18.03 0.08
CA SER A 49 -31.52 17.38 0.77
C SER A 49 -31.00 16.34 1.77
N SER A 50 -30.99 16.72 3.05
CA SER A 50 -30.71 15.81 4.17
C SER A 50 -32.01 15.41 4.87
N ASP A 51 -32.94 14.83 4.12
CA ASP A 51 -34.11 14.14 4.65
C ASP A 51 -33.94 12.64 4.40
N VAL A 52 -33.80 11.88 5.50
CA VAL A 52 -33.73 10.41 5.44
C VAL A 52 -35.16 9.86 5.37
N ASP A 53 -35.79 10.01 4.20
CA ASP A 53 -37.04 9.31 3.91
C ASP A 53 -36.74 7.83 3.63
N ILE A 54 -37.23 6.96 4.50
CA ILE A 54 -37.06 5.50 4.41
C ILE A 54 -38.06 4.88 3.41
N SER A 55 -38.92 5.71 2.80
CA SER A 55 -39.91 5.32 1.79
C SER A 55 -39.72 6.00 0.44
N ASN A 56 -38.84 5.43 -0.40
CA ASN A 56 -39.21 5.10 -1.79
C ASN A 56 -38.23 4.13 -2.45
N ARG A 57 -38.69 2.90 -2.70
CA ARG A 57 -38.15 2.07 -3.80
C ARG A 57 -38.92 2.43 -5.08
N ILE A 58 -38.21 2.50 -6.21
CA ILE A 58 -38.65 2.44 -7.63
C ILE A 58 -37.91 3.52 -8.43
N GLY A 59 -37.07 3.08 -9.37
CA GLY A 59 -36.20 3.93 -10.20
C GLY A 59 -34.83 3.29 -10.35
N SER A 60 -34.42 3.03 -11.59
CA SER A 60 -33.09 2.54 -11.97
C SER A 60 -32.19 3.74 -12.34
N ASP A 61 -30.86 3.71 -12.32
CA ASP A 61 -29.90 2.61 -12.15
C ASP A 61 -28.73 2.98 -11.19
N THR A 62 -27.87 2.01 -10.90
CA THR A 62 -26.42 2.18 -10.64
C THR A 62 -25.91 3.19 -9.57
N LYS A 63 -26.68 3.44 -8.50
CA LYS A 63 -26.26 4.32 -7.38
C LYS A 63 -26.41 3.73 -5.97
N GLN A 64 -26.30 2.41 -5.83
CA GLN A 64 -26.48 1.70 -4.55
C GLN A 64 -25.27 0.80 -4.23
N ASP A 65 -25.08 0.50 -2.94
CA ASP A 65 -24.09 -0.46 -2.47
C ASP A 65 -24.54 -1.89 -2.79
N LEU A 66 -23.72 -2.60 -3.56
CA LEU A 66 -23.94 -3.97 -3.99
C LEU A 66 -22.93 -4.92 -3.35
N TRP A 67 -23.26 -6.21 -3.32
CA TRP A 67 -22.53 -7.21 -2.53
C TRP A 67 -22.23 -8.47 -3.32
N PHE A 68 -20.93 -8.77 -3.47
CA PHE A 68 -20.45 -10.03 -3.99
C PHE A 68 -20.32 -11.05 -2.84
N ASP A 69 -21.34 -11.88 -2.69
CA ASP A 69 -21.44 -12.93 -1.65
C ASP A 69 -20.50 -14.14 -1.86
N GLY A 70 -19.82 -14.18 -3.02
CA GLY A 70 -18.91 -15.25 -3.42
C GLY A 70 -17.42 -14.95 -3.18
N ALA A 71 -17.06 -13.85 -2.53
CA ALA A 71 -15.66 -13.49 -2.28
C ALA A 71 -15.01 -14.56 -1.37
N ILE A 72 -13.83 -15.06 -1.74
CA ILE A 72 -13.19 -16.18 -1.02
C ILE A 72 -12.50 -15.65 0.24
N LEU A 73 -12.76 -16.27 1.39
CA LEU A 73 -12.17 -15.83 2.68
C LEU A 73 -10.64 -15.94 2.66
N ASP A 74 -10.15 -17.08 2.15
CA ASP A 74 -8.73 -17.43 2.09
C ASP A 74 -8.41 -18.07 0.74
N HIS A 75 -7.75 -17.35 -0.15
CA HIS A 75 -7.39 -17.88 -1.47
C HIS A 75 -6.30 -18.96 -1.40
N ASN A 76 -5.59 -19.09 -0.26
CA ASN A 76 -4.66 -20.19 0.00
C ASN A 76 -5.38 -21.46 0.50
N ASN A 77 -6.58 -21.33 1.05
CA ASN A 77 -7.46 -22.45 1.40
C ASN A 77 -8.93 -22.11 1.08
N PRO A 78 -9.37 -22.23 -0.20
CA PRO A 78 -10.72 -21.83 -0.60
C PRO A 78 -11.86 -22.60 0.09
N GLN A 79 -11.57 -23.72 0.75
CA GLN A 79 -12.56 -24.45 1.58
C GLN A 79 -12.84 -23.75 2.93
N SER A 80 -12.16 -22.63 3.23
CA SER A 80 -12.41 -21.81 4.43
C SER A 80 -13.75 -21.04 4.38
N GLY A 81 -14.45 -21.03 3.24
CA GLY A 81 -15.74 -20.36 3.04
C GLY A 81 -15.63 -19.03 2.27
N THR A 82 -16.79 -18.38 2.09
CA THR A 82 -16.91 -17.07 1.43
C THR A 82 -17.35 -15.98 2.40
N TRP A 83 -17.22 -14.72 1.97
CA TRP A 83 -17.64 -13.52 2.66
C TRP A 83 -18.27 -12.53 1.66
N LYS A 84 -18.83 -11.42 2.16
CA LYS A 84 -19.48 -10.39 1.35
C LYS A 84 -18.53 -9.24 1.06
N GLN A 85 -18.18 -9.01 -0.20
CA GLN A 85 -17.38 -7.87 -0.65
C GLN A 85 -18.27 -6.79 -1.25
N ARG A 86 -18.12 -5.52 -0.82
CA ARG A 86 -18.88 -4.39 -1.36
C ARG A 86 -18.33 -3.95 -2.72
N TYR A 87 -19.23 -3.59 -3.62
CA TYR A 87 -18.91 -2.94 -4.88
C TYR A 87 -20.01 -1.95 -5.28
N GLN A 88 -19.70 -1.06 -6.22
CA GLN A 88 -20.65 -0.23 -6.95
C GLN A 88 -20.28 -0.28 -8.43
N TYR A 89 -21.23 -0.15 -9.35
CA TYR A 89 -20.94 -0.03 -10.78
C TYR A 89 -21.81 1.05 -11.43
N ASN A 90 -21.40 1.54 -12.59
CA ASN A 90 -22.13 2.50 -13.42
C ASN A 90 -22.00 2.12 -14.90
N ASP A 91 -23.15 2.05 -15.57
CA ASP A 91 -23.34 1.65 -16.95
C ASP A 91 -23.95 2.75 -17.84
N GLU A 92 -24.13 3.98 -17.33
CA GLU A 92 -24.60 5.17 -18.09
C GLU A 92 -23.86 5.37 -19.43
N TRP A 93 -22.61 4.92 -19.50
CA TRP A 93 -21.72 5.10 -20.64
C TRP A 93 -21.41 3.80 -21.40
N TYR A 94 -21.94 2.65 -20.97
CA TYR A 94 -21.57 1.36 -21.54
C TYR A 94 -22.09 1.19 -22.97
N GLY A 95 -21.18 0.94 -23.92
CA GLY A 95 -21.50 0.81 -25.35
C GLY A 95 -22.19 -0.50 -25.75
N GLY A 96 -22.47 -1.39 -24.80
CA GLY A 96 -22.95 -2.74 -25.04
C GLY A 96 -21.83 -3.76 -25.30
N ALA A 97 -22.21 -5.00 -25.58
CA ALA A 97 -21.32 -6.17 -25.63
C ALA A 97 -20.02 -5.93 -26.42
N GLY A 98 -18.88 -6.27 -25.80
CA GLY A 98 -17.54 -6.06 -26.36
C GLY A 98 -16.93 -4.67 -26.08
N SER A 99 -17.70 -3.72 -25.54
CA SER A 99 -17.15 -2.45 -25.05
C SER A 99 -16.33 -2.65 -23.76
N PRO A 100 -15.43 -1.73 -23.38
CA PRO A 100 -14.52 -1.94 -22.26
C PRO A 100 -15.18 -1.95 -20.88
N VAL A 101 -14.42 -2.40 -19.88
CA VAL A 101 -14.80 -2.34 -18.46
C VAL A 101 -13.67 -1.72 -17.65
N PHE A 102 -13.94 -0.67 -16.89
CA PHE A 102 -12.94 0.00 -16.05
C PHE A 102 -13.14 -0.43 -14.59
N LEU A 103 -12.17 -1.17 -14.07
CA LEU A 103 -12.14 -1.69 -12.70
C LEU A 103 -11.37 -0.71 -11.80
N TYR A 104 -12.10 0.11 -11.05
CA TYR A 104 -11.55 0.92 -9.97
C TYR A 104 -11.30 0.05 -8.74
N ILE A 105 -10.04 -0.04 -8.33
CA ILE A 105 -9.65 -0.71 -7.09
C ILE A 105 -9.79 0.31 -5.96
N ASN A 106 -10.76 0.14 -5.06
CA ASN A 106 -10.95 1.05 -3.93
C ASN A 106 -10.13 0.55 -2.73
N GLY A 107 -8.89 1.06 -2.63
CA GLY A 107 -7.83 0.57 -1.75
C GLY A 107 -8.02 0.79 -0.25
N GLU A 108 -7.14 1.57 0.37
CA GLU A 108 -7.01 1.73 1.83
C GLU A 108 -8.12 2.60 2.49
N TRP A 109 -9.28 2.68 1.83
CA TRP A 109 -10.39 3.58 2.16
C TRP A 109 -11.75 2.90 1.93
N GLU A 110 -12.78 3.51 2.53
CA GLU A 110 -14.17 3.17 2.27
C GLU A 110 -14.59 3.49 0.82
N ALA A 111 -15.31 2.58 0.17
CA ALA A 111 -15.89 2.76 -1.15
C ALA A 111 -17.17 3.59 -1.10
N LYS A 112 -17.44 4.36 -2.16
CA LYS A 112 -18.57 5.31 -2.22
C LYS A 112 -19.19 5.29 -3.62
N ALA A 113 -20.52 5.40 -3.71
CA ALA A 113 -21.23 5.52 -4.99
C ALA A 113 -20.74 6.71 -5.85
N ALA A 114 -20.16 7.75 -5.23
CA ALA A 114 -19.51 8.86 -5.93
C ALA A 114 -18.33 8.41 -6.83
N THR A 115 -17.59 7.35 -6.46
CA THR A 115 -16.43 6.85 -7.22
C THR A 115 -16.82 6.51 -8.67
N VAL A 116 -17.97 5.89 -8.88
CA VAL A 116 -18.46 5.46 -10.21
C VAL A 116 -19.34 6.51 -10.91
N SER A 117 -19.73 7.59 -10.23
CA SER A 117 -20.73 8.56 -10.73
C SER A 117 -20.26 10.02 -10.78
N ASP A 118 -19.14 10.39 -10.15
CA ASP A 118 -18.60 11.74 -10.23
C ASP A 118 -18.14 12.07 -11.66
N ARG A 119 -18.74 13.11 -12.26
CA ARG A 119 -18.42 13.60 -13.61
C ARG A 119 -17.12 14.43 -13.66
N ARG A 120 -16.52 14.75 -12.52
CA ARG A 120 -15.17 15.32 -12.41
C ARG A 120 -14.05 14.26 -12.30
N SER A 121 -14.38 13.00 -12.06
CA SER A 121 -13.39 11.91 -12.06
C SER A 121 -12.81 11.69 -13.45
N THR A 122 -11.48 11.65 -13.54
CA THR A 122 -10.75 11.35 -14.78
C THR A 122 -11.17 10.00 -15.35
N MET A 123 -11.28 8.96 -14.52
CA MET A 123 -11.68 7.63 -14.97
C MET A 123 -13.09 7.63 -15.57
N ASN A 124 -14.03 8.38 -14.99
CA ASN A 124 -15.43 8.40 -15.45
C ASN A 124 -15.57 9.16 -16.79
N GLU A 125 -14.81 10.25 -16.98
CA GLU A 125 -14.72 10.92 -18.29
C GLU A 125 -13.99 10.07 -19.33
N MET A 126 -12.96 9.30 -18.96
CA MET A 126 -12.37 8.30 -19.87
C MET A 126 -13.39 7.19 -20.21
N ALA A 127 -14.15 6.69 -19.24
CA ALA A 127 -15.16 5.66 -19.48
C ALA A 127 -16.23 6.15 -20.47
N LYS A 128 -16.67 7.40 -20.32
CA LYS A 128 -17.56 8.09 -21.25
C LYS A 128 -16.99 8.24 -22.67
N ARG A 129 -15.67 8.41 -22.84
CA ARG A 129 -15.01 8.43 -24.16
C ARG A 129 -14.92 7.05 -24.79
N HIS A 130 -14.49 6.06 -24.01
CA HIS A 130 -14.26 4.68 -24.44
C HIS A 130 -15.51 3.80 -24.44
N LYS A 131 -16.67 4.37 -24.09
CA LYS A 131 -17.96 3.70 -23.89
C LYS A 131 -17.88 2.52 -22.91
N ALA A 132 -17.09 2.68 -21.85
CA ALA A 132 -16.83 1.65 -20.87
C ALA A 132 -17.91 1.59 -19.80
N MET A 133 -18.19 0.39 -19.30
CA MET A 133 -18.82 0.21 -17.99
C MET A 133 -17.79 0.49 -16.90
N VAL A 134 -18.18 1.14 -15.79
CA VAL A 134 -17.30 1.39 -14.65
C VAL A 134 -17.73 0.49 -13.48
N VAL A 135 -16.78 -0.14 -12.80
CA VAL A 135 -17.03 -0.88 -11.56
C VAL A 135 -15.96 -0.58 -10.51
N ALA A 136 -16.38 -0.21 -9.30
CA ALA A 136 -15.52 0.03 -8.15
C ALA A 136 -15.70 -1.08 -7.12
N VAL A 137 -14.59 -1.66 -6.66
CA VAL A 137 -14.59 -2.80 -5.73
C VAL A 137 -13.85 -2.41 -4.45
N GLU A 138 -14.49 -2.61 -3.29
CA GLU A 138 -13.92 -2.29 -1.98
C GLU A 138 -12.90 -3.35 -1.55
N HIS A 139 -11.73 -2.90 -1.09
CA HIS A 139 -10.68 -3.78 -0.60
C HIS A 139 -11.08 -4.48 0.70
N ARG A 140 -10.76 -5.78 0.83
CA ARG A 140 -10.97 -6.53 2.08
C ARG A 140 -10.40 -5.79 3.29
N TYR A 141 -11.14 -5.83 4.41
CA TYR A 141 -10.88 -5.11 5.66
C TYR A 141 -11.09 -3.58 5.66
N TYR A 142 -11.37 -2.93 4.53
CA TYR A 142 -11.73 -1.50 4.50
C TYR A 142 -13.24 -1.31 4.34
N GLY A 143 -13.74 -0.16 4.83
CA GLY A 143 -15.17 0.12 4.91
C GLY A 143 -15.96 -0.98 5.62
N ASP A 144 -16.99 -1.49 4.94
CA ASP A 144 -17.86 -2.58 5.40
C ASP A 144 -17.48 -3.94 4.80
N SER A 145 -16.52 -3.99 3.87
CA SER A 145 -15.96 -5.21 3.27
C SER A 145 -15.05 -5.98 4.23
N ILE A 146 -15.60 -6.41 5.37
CA ILE A 146 -14.88 -7.10 6.43
C ILE A 146 -15.16 -8.60 6.36
N PRO A 147 -14.15 -9.46 6.06
CA PRO A 147 -14.33 -10.89 6.07
C PRO A 147 -14.83 -11.39 7.44
N ASN A 148 -15.99 -12.05 7.44
CA ASN A 148 -16.74 -12.52 8.62
C ASN A 148 -17.06 -11.44 9.68
N GLY A 149 -16.92 -10.14 9.36
CA GLY A 149 -17.04 -9.05 10.34
C GLY A 149 -15.88 -8.95 11.35
N ASP A 150 -14.89 -9.86 11.29
CA ASP A 150 -13.81 -9.95 12.27
C ASP A 150 -12.63 -9.02 11.90
N ARG A 151 -12.51 -7.89 12.62
CA ARG A 151 -11.41 -6.92 12.50
C ARG A 151 -10.24 -7.19 13.49
N SER A 152 -10.13 -8.38 14.07
CA SER A 152 -9.08 -8.71 15.05
C SER A 152 -7.69 -8.80 14.42
N ASP A 153 -6.64 -8.53 15.22
CA ASP A 153 -5.24 -8.66 14.82
C ASP A 153 -4.90 -10.09 14.35
N ALA A 154 -5.62 -11.11 14.82
CA ALA A 154 -5.46 -12.50 14.38
C ALA A 154 -6.10 -12.75 13.00
N ALA A 155 -7.29 -12.20 12.74
CA ALA A 155 -7.95 -12.32 11.43
C ALA A 155 -7.21 -11.51 10.35
N MET A 156 -6.81 -10.27 10.66
CA MET A 156 -5.96 -9.47 9.76
C MET A 156 -4.67 -10.22 9.40
N LYS A 157 -3.99 -10.84 10.36
CA LYS A 157 -2.78 -11.64 10.12
C LYS A 157 -2.95 -12.81 9.14
N LYS A 158 -4.15 -13.38 9.05
CA LYS A 158 -4.42 -14.50 8.13
C LYS A 158 -4.95 -14.04 6.77
N TYR A 159 -5.72 -12.96 6.75
CA TYR A 159 -6.57 -12.62 5.61
C TYR A 159 -6.29 -11.25 4.96
N LEU A 160 -5.60 -10.32 5.61
CA LEU A 160 -5.30 -8.98 5.08
C LEU A 160 -3.89 -8.91 4.45
N THR A 161 -3.80 -9.22 3.16
CA THR A 161 -2.56 -9.01 2.38
C THR A 161 -2.89 -8.54 0.96
N SER A 162 -1.92 -7.91 0.29
CA SER A 162 -1.99 -7.59 -1.14
C SER A 162 -2.28 -8.82 -2.00
N ASP A 163 -1.76 -10.00 -1.64
CA ASP A 163 -2.00 -11.24 -2.40
C ASP A 163 -3.45 -11.70 -2.33
N GLN A 164 -4.07 -11.64 -1.15
CA GLN A 164 -5.46 -12.00 -0.95
C GLN A 164 -6.38 -10.98 -1.66
N ALA A 165 -6.08 -9.69 -1.59
CA ALA A 165 -6.84 -8.64 -2.27
C ALA A 165 -6.72 -8.70 -3.82
N LEU A 166 -5.53 -8.96 -4.35
CA LEU A 166 -5.33 -9.19 -5.79
C LEU A 166 -6.09 -10.43 -6.28
N ALA A 167 -6.25 -11.45 -5.42
CA ALA A 167 -7.04 -12.64 -5.74
C ALA A 167 -8.55 -12.39 -5.62
N ASP A 168 -9.00 -11.53 -4.69
CA ASP A 168 -10.39 -11.06 -4.64
C ASP A 168 -10.78 -10.41 -5.98
N LEU A 169 -9.97 -9.48 -6.48
CA LEU A 169 -10.19 -8.82 -7.78
C LEU A 169 -10.31 -9.82 -8.94
N ALA A 170 -9.55 -10.92 -8.90
CA ALA A 170 -9.66 -11.98 -9.91
C ALA A 170 -10.99 -12.77 -9.79
N THR A 171 -11.45 -13.06 -8.57
CA THR A 171 -12.75 -13.72 -8.34
C THR A 171 -13.94 -12.80 -8.62
N PHE A 172 -13.83 -11.52 -8.25
CA PHE A 172 -14.84 -10.50 -8.53
C PHE A 172 -14.96 -10.26 -10.04
N HIS A 173 -13.83 -10.14 -10.76
CA HIS A 173 -13.83 -10.07 -12.22
C HIS A 173 -14.62 -11.24 -12.83
N ALA A 174 -14.35 -12.48 -12.38
CA ALA A 174 -15.04 -13.67 -12.90
C ALA A 174 -16.55 -13.67 -12.59
N TYR A 175 -16.94 -13.18 -11.41
CA TYR A 175 -18.35 -12.97 -11.04
C TYR A 175 -19.02 -11.91 -11.92
N PHE A 176 -18.48 -10.70 -11.93
CA PHE A 176 -19.05 -9.54 -12.62
C PHE A 176 -19.06 -9.71 -14.15
N THR A 177 -18.05 -10.38 -14.71
CA THR A 177 -18.05 -10.78 -16.14
C THR A 177 -19.28 -11.61 -16.47
N LYS A 178 -19.57 -12.63 -15.66
CA LYS A 178 -20.71 -13.54 -15.88
C LYS A 178 -22.05 -12.87 -15.61
N GLU A 179 -22.16 -12.09 -14.53
CA GLU A 179 -23.40 -11.42 -14.13
C GLU A 179 -23.89 -10.43 -15.19
N HIS A 180 -22.97 -9.71 -15.83
CA HIS A 180 -23.25 -8.68 -16.83
C HIS A 180 -23.01 -9.13 -18.28
N ASN A 181 -22.74 -10.42 -18.54
CA ASN A 181 -22.50 -11.01 -19.86
C ASN A 181 -21.37 -10.29 -20.65
N LEU A 182 -20.21 -10.13 -20.01
CA LEU A 182 -19.05 -9.37 -20.48
C LEU A 182 -17.95 -10.28 -21.05
N GLU A 183 -18.27 -11.52 -21.46
CA GLU A 183 -17.31 -12.48 -22.00
C GLU A 183 -16.55 -11.90 -23.21
N GLY A 184 -15.22 -11.74 -23.05
CA GLY A 184 -14.35 -11.16 -24.08
C GLY A 184 -14.29 -9.63 -24.11
N ALA A 185 -15.00 -8.93 -23.22
CA ALA A 185 -14.84 -7.50 -23.03
C ALA A 185 -13.40 -7.16 -22.56
N PRO A 186 -12.78 -6.09 -23.05
CA PRO A 186 -11.44 -5.69 -22.60
C PRO A 186 -11.50 -4.87 -21.30
N TRP A 187 -10.94 -5.41 -20.22
CA TRP A 187 -10.90 -4.71 -18.92
C TRP A 187 -9.65 -3.84 -18.78
N ILE A 188 -9.77 -2.69 -18.11
CA ILE A 188 -8.66 -1.84 -17.66
C ILE A 188 -8.70 -1.76 -16.13
N ALA A 189 -7.60 -2.09 -15.45
CA ALA A 189 -7.49 -1.88 -14.00
C ALA A 189 -7.06 -0.45 -13.69
N TRP A 190 -7.68 0.18 -12.69
CA TRP A 190 -7.40 1.57 -12.30
C TRP A 190 -7.18 1.65 -10.79
N GLY A 191 -6.17 2.41 -10.38
CA GLY A 191 -5.96 2.74 -8.98
C GLY A 191 -5.05 3.94 -8.74
N TYR A 192 -5.14 4.44 -7.51
CA TYR A 192 -4.45 5.62 -6.97
C TYR A 192 -3.76 5.21 -5.65
N SER A 193 -2.63 5.82 -5.28
CA SER A 193 -1.90 5.45 -4.03
C SER A 193 -1.60 3.93 -4.00
N TYR A 194 -1.88 3.25 -2.90
CA TYR A 194 -1.80 1.79 -2.76
C TYR A 194 -2.72 1.03 -3.74
N ALA A 195 -3.90 1.55 -4.07
CA ALA A 195 -4.69 0.95 -5.15
C ALA A 195 -3.99 1.05 -6.52
N GLY A 196 -3.14 2.06 -6.74
CA GLY A 196 -2.30 2.14 -7.94
C GLY A 196 -1.24 1.02 -7.96
N MET A 197 -0.65 0.70 -6.80
CA MET A 197 0.21 -0.49 -6.67
C MET A 197 -0.57 -1.75 -7.04
N LEU A 198 -1.80 -1.89 -6.52
CA LEU A 198 -2.67 -3.02 -6.85
C LEU A 198 -3.06 -3.07 -8.33
N SER A 199 -3.28 -1.95 -9.03
CA SER A 199 -3.64 -1.98 -10.46
C SER A 199 -2.48 -2.50 -11.33
N ALA A 200 -1.26 -2.02 -11.06
CA ALA A 200 -0.04 -2.54 -11.69
C ALA A 200 0.22 -4.01 -11.34
N TRP A 201 0.05 -4.39 -10.07
CA TRP A 201 0.27 -5.77 -9.61
C TRP A 201 -0.83 -6.74 -10.08
N PHE A 202 -2.05 -6.26 -10.33
CA PHE A 202 -3.12 -7.06 -10.93
C PHE A 202 -2.81 -7.36 -12.40
N LYS A 203 -2.35 -6.38 -13.18
CA LYS A 203 -1.84 -6.61 -14.54
C LYS A 203 -0.61 -7.51 -14.55
N LEU A 204 0.28 -7.45 -13.54
CA LEU A 204 1.45 -8.33 -13.41
C LEU A 204 1.07 -9.79 -13.09
N LYS A 205 0.17 -10.00 -12.12
CA LYS A 205 -0.19 -11.33 -11.58
C LYS A 205 -1.28 -12.03 -12.39
N TYR A 206 -2.19 -11.27 -13.00
CA TYR A 206 -3.32 -11.75 -13.81
C TYR A 206 -3.37 -11.07 -15.20
N PRO A 207 -2.28 -11.13 -16.00
CA PRO A 207 -2.11 -10.34 -17.23
C PRO A 207 -3.15 -10.60 -18.33
N THR A 208 -3.89 -11.71 -18.24
CA THR A 208 -4.96 -12.12 -19.17
C THR A 208 -6.36 -11.67 -18.75
N LEU A 209 -6.55 -11.15 -17.53
CA LEU A 209 -7.84 -10.62 -17.08
C LEU A 209 -8.01 -9.15 -17.48
N VAL A 210 -6.93 -8.37 -17.53
CA VAL A 210 -6.97 -6.96 -17.91
C VAL A 210 -6.04 -6.66 -19.09
N ALA A 211 -6.53 -5.90 -20.05
CA ALA A 211 -5.79 -5.50 -21.26
C ALA A 211 -4.60 -4.60 -20.89
N GLY A 212 -4.82 -3.65 -19.97
CA GLY A 212 -3.80 -2.80 -19.36
C GLY A 212 -4.23 -2.23 -18.00
N ALA A 213 -3.44 -1.32 -17.45
CA ALA A 213 -3.76 -0.63 -16.20
C ALA A 213 -3.29 0.83 -16.14
N VAL A 214 -4.00 1.65 -15.36
CA VAL A 214 -3.59 3.00 -14.94
C VAL A 214 -3.24 2.95 -13.45
N SER A 215 -2.01 3.35 -13.13
CA SER A 215 -1.38 3.20 -11.81
C SER A 215 -0.90 4.58 -11.34
N SER A 216 -1.79 5.38 -10.75
CA SER A 216 -1.46 6.73 -10.31
C SER A 216 -0.77 6.75 -8.95
N SER A 217 0.33 7.51 -8.91
CA SER A 217 1.09 7.91 -7.71
C SER A 217 1.45 6.72 -6.81
N ALA A 218 1.74 5.58 -7.45
CA ALA A 218 1.79 4.27 -6.83
C ALA A 218 3.20 3.96 -6.28
N PRO A 219 3.41 3.86 -4.95
CA PRO A 219 4.72 3.57 -4.37
C PRO A 219 5.04 2.06 -4.46
N VAL A 220 5.24 1.55 -5.67
CA VAL A 220 5.48 0.11 -5.94
C VAL A 220 6.76 -0.45 -5.32
N GLN A 221 7.73 0.41 -4.98
CA GLN A 221 8.92 0.06 -4.22
C GLN A 221 8.58 0.04 -2.72
N ALA A 222 8.49 -1.15 -2.11
CA ALA A 222 8.44 -1.25 -0.65
C ALA A 222 9.81 -0.84 -0.06
N GLN A 223 9.81 -0.13 1.07
CA GLN A 223 11.04 0.33 1.72
C GLN A 223 10.80 0.60 3.20
N VAL A 224 11.70 0.17 4.08
CA VAL A 224 11.58 0.39 5.53
C VAL A 224 11.72 1.88 5.86
N ASP A 225 12.90 2.46 5.67
CA ASP A 225 13.15 3.90 5.83
C ASP A 225 12.66 4.71 4.62
N MET A 226 11.45 5.27 4.69
CA MET A 226 10.89 6.13 3.64
C MET A 226 11.29 7.61 3.86
N LYS A 227 12.57 7.91 3.64
CA LYS A 227 13.10 9.29 3.62
C LYS A 227 12.66 10.10 2.40
N GLU A 228 12.32 9.40 1.31
CA GLU A 228 11.90 9.95 0.02
C GLU A 228 10.63 10.83 0.15
N TYR A 229 9.81 10.55 1.17
CA TYR A 229 8.65 11.38 1.50
C TYR A 229 9.09 12.81 1.85
N ALA A 230 10.09 12.98 2.74
CA ALA A 230 10.60 14.28 3.13
C ALA A 230 11.31 14.99 1.96
N GLU A 231 11.92 14.24 1.04
CA GLU A 231 12.51 14.75 -0.20
C GLU A 231 11.44 15.27 -1.18
N GLY A 232 10.27 14.62 -1.28
CA GLY A 232 9.16 15.14 -2.08
C GLY A 232 8.49 16.38 -1.47
N VAL A 233 8.34 16.44 -0.14
CA VAL A 233 7.95 17.69 0.55
C VAL A 233 8.98 18.79 0.26
N THR A 234 10.27 18.46 0.18
CA THR A 234 11.34 19.40 -0.22
C THR A 234 11.15 19.89 -1.66
N ARG A 235 10.83 19.00 -2.61
CA ARG A 235 10.49 19.40 -4.00
C ARG A 235 9.33 20.40 -4.02
N GLY A 236 8.26 20.16 -3.25
CA GLY A 236 7.13 21.08 -3.14
C GLY A 236 7.49 22.44 -2.54
N LEU A 237 8.30 22.48 -1.48
CA LEU A 237 8.80 23.73 -0.89
C LEU A 237 9.64 24.55 -1.89
N VAL A 238 10.55 23.89 -2.62
CA VAL A 238 11.38 24.56 -3.64
C VAL A 238 10.54 25.01 -4.83
N HIS A 239 9.59 24.20 -5.31
CA HIS A 239 8.70 24.54 -6.42
C HIS A 239 7.87 25.80 -6.13
N HIS A 240 7.32 25.94 -4.92
CA HIS A 240 6.45 27.07 -4.57
C HIS A 240 7.16 28.28 -3.95
N GLY A 241 8.30 28.09 -3.29
CA GLY A 241 8.97 29.13 -2.50
C GLY A 241 10.40 29.45 -2.92
N GLY A 242 11.00 28.65 -3.80
CA GLY A 242 12.44 28.66 -4.08
C GLY A 242 13.27 28.02 -2.95
N GLN A 243 14.57 27.87 -3.19
CA GLN A 243 15.52 27.32 -2.20
C GLN A 243 15.49 28.08 -0.87
N GLU A 244 15.32 29.41 -0.93
CA GLU A 244 15.08 30.31 0.20
C GLU A 244 14.00 29.82 1.17
N CYS A 245 12.87 29.29 0.69
CA CYS A 245 11.84 28.74 1.56
C CYS A 245 12.30 27.43 2.23
N ALA A 246 12.98 26.56 1.48
CA ALA A 246 13.52 25.31 2.01
C ALA A 246 14.59 25.56 3.08
N ASP A 247 15.44 26.58 2.92
CA ASP A 247 16.46 26.95 3.90
C ASP A 247 15.87 27.63 5.15
N LEU A 248 14.83 28.47 5.00
CA LEU A 248 14.08 29.01 6.15
C LEU A 248 13.38 27.90 6.95
N VAL A 249 12.77 26.92 6.28
CA VAL A 249 12.25 25.72 6.96
C VAL A 249 13.40 24.96 7.64
N ARG A 250 14.57 24.80 7.00
CA ARG A 250 15.71 24.09 7.62
C ARG A 250 16.20 24.79 8.89
N SER A 251 16.32 26.12 8.89
CA SER A 251 16.66 26.90 10.10
C SER A 251 15.62 26.65 11.18
N ALA A 252 14.35 26.89 10.89
CA ALA A 252 13.27 26.76 11.87
C ALA A 252 13.14 25.35 12.45
N MET A 253 13.34 24.30 11.65
CA MET A 253 13.34 22.90 12.12
C MET A 253 14.58 22.56 12.96
N THR A 254 15.71 23.18 12.70
CA THR A 254 16.95 23.01 13.50
C THR A 254 16.81 23.70 14.86
N ASP A 255 16.31 24.95 14.86
CA ASP A 255 16.06 25.72 16.07
C ASP A 255 14.96 25.05 16.93
N LEU A 256 13.93 24.50 16.28
CA LEU A 256 12.86 23.74 16.94
C LEU A 256 13.40 22.47 17.60
N HIS A 257 14.23 21.70 16.89
CA HIS A 257 14.85 20.49 17.44
C HIS A 257 15.66 20.81 18.71
N ALA A 258 16.42 21.93 18.73
CA ALA A 258 17.15 22.35 19.92
C ALA A 258 16.23 22.64 21.13
N LEU A 259 15.04 23.24 20.91
CA LEU A 259 14.05 23.41 21.97
C LEU A 259 13.43 22.08 22.44
N VAL A 260 13.19 21.14 21.51
CA VAL A 260 12.63 19.81 21.80
C VAL A 260 13.63 18.94 22.57
N ASP A 261 14.90 18.94 22.18
CA ASP A 261 15.93 18.18 22.88
C ASP A 261 16.23 18.75 24.27
N ALA A 262 16.34 20.08 24.40
CA ALA A 262 16.45 20.74 25.70
C ALA A 262 15.18 20.64 26.56
N ASP A 263 14.04 20.19 26.00
CA ASP A 263 12.71 20.20 26.61
C ASP A 263 12.37 21.59 27.20
N SER A 264 12.56 22.63 26.39
CA SER A 264 12.52 24.03 26.84
C SER A 264 11.10 24.51 27.17
N ASP A 265 10.99 25.40 28.16
CA ASP A 265 9.72 26.09 28.46
C ASP A 265 9.27 27.03 27.33
N ASP A 266 10.17 27.45 26.44
CA ASP A 266 9.86 28.12 25.17
C ASP A 266 8.85 27.34 24.31
N LEU A 267 8.79 26.01 24.41
CA LEU A 267 7.82 25.20 23.67
C LEU A 267 6.38 25.51 24.08
N TYR A 268 6.14 25.84 25.36
CA TYR A 268 4.83 26.28 25.83
C TYR A 268 4.43 27.60 25.16
N GLU A 269 5.37 28.55 25.07
CA GLU A 269 5.09 29.93 24.66
C GLU A 269 5.08 30.08 23.13
N LYS A 270 5.89 29.30 22.41
CA LYS A 270 5.98 29.32 20.95
C LYS A 270 5.07 28.29 20.26
N PHE A 271 4.75 27.17 20.90
CA PHE A 271 4.01 26.06 20.28
C PHE A 271 2.84 25.54 21.14
N GLY A 272 2.48 26.24 22.21
CA GLY A 272 1.25 26.02 22.96
C GLY A 272 1.14 24.67 23.69
N ILE A 273 2.24 23.93 23.87
CA ILE A 273 2.19 22.60 24.51
C ILE A 273 1.86 22.72 26.01
N CYS A 274 1.22 21.70 26.58
CA CYS A 274 0.71 21.74 27.96
C CYS A 274 1.79 21.70 29.07
N GLY A 275 3.07 21.50 28.73
CA GLY A 275 4.17 21.34 29.67
C GLY A 275 5.33 20.55 29.04
N LYS A 276 6.31 20.16 29.86
CA LYS A 276 7.48 19.37 29.44
C LYS A 276 7.09 18.10 28.67
N LEU A 277 7.82 17.81 27.60
CA LEU A 277 7.66 16.60 26.78
C LEU A 277 8.16 15.37 27.54
N GLY A 278 9.29 15.48 28.26
CA GLY A 278 9.86 14.49 29.17
C GLY A 278 10.45 13.23 28.51
N SER A 279 9.68 12.55 27.67
CA SER A 279 10.07 11.28 27.04
C SER A 279 10.49 11.43 25.58
N THR A 280 11.43 10.60 25.12
CA THR A 280 11.82 10.46 23.70
C THR A 280 10.61 10.25 22.79
N ARG A 281 9.59 9.52 23.27
CA ARG A 281 8.32 9.31 22.57
C ARG A 281 7.60 10.65 22.34
N ASN A 282 7.40 11.45 23.39
CA ASN A 282 6.70 12.73 23.24
C ASN A 282 7.50 13.73 22.37
N LYS A 283 8.84 13.71 22.46
CA LYS A 283 9.73 14.49 21.57
C LYS A 283 9.58 14.09 20.10
N TYR A 284 9.67 12.79 19.78
CA TYR A 284 9.40 12.25 18.44
C TYR A 284 8.02 12.68 17.93
N LEU A 285 6.98 12.47 18.73
CA LEU A 285 5.61 12.70 18.32
C LEU A 285 5.32 14.18 18.07
N PHE A 286 5.94 15.09 18.83
CA PHE A 286 5.87 16.53 18.60
C PHE A 286 6.57 16.95 17.29
N GLU A 287 7.81 16.49 17.05
CA GLU A 287 8.49 16.74 15.77
C GLU A 287 7.72 16.14 14.59
N TRP A 288 7.19 14.92 14.74
CA TRP A 288 6.38 14.26 13.72
C TRP A 288 5.14 15.08 13.37
N ASN A 289 4.44 15.66 14.36
CA ASN A 289 3.29 16.53 14.12
C ASN A 289 3.69 17.83 13.39
N MET A 290 4.84 18.43 13.72
CA MET A 290 5.37 19.59 12.98
C MET A 290 5.69 19.23 11.52
N ALA A 291 6.44 18.15 11.29
CA ALA A 291 6.72 17.66 9.94
C ALA A 291 5.42 17.29 9.19
N HIS A 292 4.45 16.70 9.89
CA HIS A 292 3.16 16.29 9.33
C HIS A 292 2.37 17.47 8.76
N ALA A 293 2.49 18.67 9.34
CA ALA A 293 1.86 19.87 8.77
C ALA A 293 2.32 20.11 7.31
N PHE A 294 3.62 19.97 7.04
CA PHE A 294 4.18 20.09 5.69
C PHE A 294 3.89 18.86 4.81
N LYS A 295 3.99 17.65 5.37
CA LYS A 295 3.66 16.40 4.68
C LYS A 295 2.22 16.39 4.15
N GLY A 296 1.26 16.80 4.99
CA GLY A 296 -0.16 16.89 4.63
C GLY A 296 -0.42 17.90 3.51
N MET A 297 0.21 19.08 3.55
CA MET A 297 0.11 20.06 2.45
C MET A 297 0.75 19.58 1.14
N ALA A 298 1.79 18.73 1.19
CA ALA A 298 2.42 18.16 0.00
C ALA A 298 1.57 17.03 -0.64
N GLN A 299 0.96 16.18 0.18
CA GLN A 299 0.12 15.08 -0.31
C GLN A 299 -1.27 15.56 -0.73
N TYR A 300 -1.95 16.34 0.11
CA TYR A 300 -3.36 16.72 -0.07
C TYR A 300 -3.56 18.14 -0.59
N LYS A 301 -2.49 18.81 -1.06
CA LYS A 301 -2.44 20.18 -1.59
C LYS A 301 -2.75 21.29 -0.57
N THR A 302 -3.61 21.04 0.40
CA THR A 302 -3.87 21.91 1.55
C THR A 302 -3.98 21.13 2.86
N LEU A 303 -3.78 21.83 3.98
CA LEU A 303 -4.06 21.35 5.33
C LEU A 303 -4.49 22.55 6.19
N ASN A 304 -5.62 22.45 6.87
CA ASN A 304 -6.19 23.53 7.71
C ASN A 304 -6.29 24.90 6.98
N GLY A 305 -6.56 24.90 5.67
CA GLY A 305 -6.58 26.11 4.83
C GLY A 305 -5.22 26.61 4.32
N HIS A 306 -4.11 26.08 4.84
CA HIS A 306 -2.76 26.41 4.36
C HIS A 306 -2.30 25.47 3.23
N SER A 307 -1.35 25.91 2.41
CA SER A 307 -0.63 25.10 1.42
C SER A 307 0.87 25.39 1.52
N LEU A 308 1.71 24.58 0.86
CA LEU A 308 3.15 24.86 0.80
C LEU A 308 3.42 26.26 0.23
N ALA A 309 2.63 26.73 -0.74
CA ALA A 309 2.73 28.06 -1.31
C ALA A 309 2.33 29.19 -0.34
N SER A 310 1.25 29.04 0.44
CA SER A 310 0.91 30.07 1.44
C SER A 310 1.89 30.07 2.61
N THR A 311 2.38 28.89 3.01
CA THR A 311 3.40 28.72 4.06
C THR A 311 4.74 29.34 3.65
N CYS A 312 5.22 29.10 2.43
CA CYS A 312 6.44 29.76 1.93
C CYS A 312 6.28 31.28 1.88
N ARG A 313 5.13 31.82 1.46
CA ARG A 313 4.89 33.28 1.52
C ARG A 313 4.90 33.82 2.96
N TYR A 314 4.39 33.04 3.93
CA TYR A 314 4.39 33.43 5.34
C TYR A 314 5.80 33.43 5.94
N LEU A 315 6.59 32.38 5.75
CA LEU A 315 7.94 32.25 6.33
C LEU A 315 8.94 33.27 5.75
N LYS A 316 8.75 33.68 4.49
CA LYS A 316 9.59 34.70 3.84
C LYS A 316 9.28 36.14 4.25
N ASN A 317 8.07 36.43 4.72
CA ASN A 317 7.73 37.78 5.16
C ASN A 317 8.34 38.10 6.53
N GLU A 318 9.29 39.04 6.56
CA GLU A 318 10.00 39.41 7.79
C GLU A 318 9.11 40.08 8.83
N ALA A 319 8.04 40.77 8.40
CA ALA A 319 7.06 41.36 9.31
C ALA A 319 6.30 40.32 10.16
N ASN A 320 6.32 39.04 9.78
CA ASN A 320 5.71 37.98 10.58
C ASN A 320 6.57 37.58 11.79
N GLY A 321 7.90 37.79 11.76
CA GLY A 321 8.74 37.39 12.89
C GLY A 321 10.25 37.61 12.74
N ALA A 322 10.91 37.75 13.89
CA ALA A 322 12.32 38.12 14.01
C ALA A 322 13.30 36.99 13.61
N SER A 323 12.85 35.73 13.61
CA SER A 323 13.63 34.57 13.17
C SER A 323 12.75 33.58 12.40
N ALA A 324 13.38 32.62 11.70
CA ALA A 324 12.65 31.56 11.02
C ALA A 324 11.78 30.72 11.99
N LEU A 325 12.29 30.45 13.20
CA LEU A 325 11.54 29.77 14.25
C LEU A 325 10.33 30.59 14.74
N ASP A 326 10.47 31.91 14.92
CA ASP A 326 9.38 32.80 15.34
C ASP A 326 8.27 32.86 14.27
N ARG A 327 8.65 32.90 12.99
CA ARG A 327 7.70 32.80 11.87
C ARG A 327 7.01 31.42 11.80
N LEU A 328 7.75 30.33 12.01
CA LEU A 328 7.20 28.96 12.04
C LEU A 328 6.22 28.79 13.23
N SER A 329 6.60 29.30 14.40
CA SER A 329 5.78 29.33 15.61
C SER A 329 4.43 30.01 15.37
N LYS A 330 4.43 31.27 14.92
CA LYS A 330 3.20 32.03 14.69
C LYS A 330 2.32 31.43 13.58
N TRP A 331 2.94 30.86 12.54
CA TRP A 331 2.23 30.13 11.49
C TRP A 331 1.55 28.87 12.04
N TYR A 332 2.27 28.04 12.79
CA TYR A 332 1.71 26.81 13.38
C TYR A 332 0.57 27.14 14.35
N MET A 333 0.79 28.15 15.21
CA MET A 333 -0.21 28.65 16.16
C MET A 333 -1.42 29.35 15.52
N SER A 334 -1.41 29.67 14.22
CA SER A 334 -2.60 30.22 13.55
C SER A 334 -3.66 29.16 13.24
N PHE A 335 -3.33 27.86 13.34
CA PHE A 335 -4.27 26.75 13.13
C PHE A 335 -4.23 25.67 14.22
N THR A 336 -3.33 25.75 15.21
CA THR A 336 -3.31 24.84 16.37
C THR A 336 -3.78 25.54 17.65
N LYS A 337 -4.60 24.87 18.45
CA LYS A 337 -5.10 25.39 19.73
C LYS A 337 -4.05 25.21 20.82
N ALA A 338 -3.66 26.31 21.48
CA ALA A 338 -2.79 26.27 22.64
C ALA A 338 -3.46 25.58 23.85
N CYS A 339 -2.65 24.97 24.71
CA CYS A 339 -3.09 24.56 26.04
C CYS A 339 -3.43 25.77 26.93
N PRO A 340 -4.33 25.63 27.91
CA PRO A 340 -4.69 26.72 28.83
C PRO A 340 -3.51 27.31 29.63
N PRO A 341 -3.63 28.53 30.17
CA PRO A 341 -2.61 29.20 30.98
C PRO A 341 -2.06 28.34 32.13
N LYS A 342 -0.74 28.47 32.39
CA LYS A 342 0.01 27.81 33.51
C LYS A 342 -0.61 27.99 34.91
N THR A 343 -1.62 28.86 35.07
CA THR A 343 -2.37 29.11 36.32
C THR A 343 -3.46 28.08 36.61
N GLN A 344 -3.91 27.30 35.63
CA GLN A 344 -4.67 26.08 35.91
C GLN A 344 -3.68 24.98 36.28
N THR A 345 -3.86 24.35 37.45
CA THR A 345 -2.99 23.25 37.88
C THR A 345 -3.03 22.13 36.84
N PRO A 346 -1.88 21.72 36.25
CA PRO A 346 -1.86 20.64 35.28
C PRO A 346 -2.24 19.34 36.00
N LYS A 347 -3.48 18.90 35.85
CA LYS A 347 -3.97 17.65 36.45
C LYS A 347 -3.10 16.49 35.93
N PRO A 348 -2.32 15.80 36.79
CA PRO A 348 -1.47 14.71 36.36
C PRO A 348 -2.32 13.43 36.27
N THR A 349 -3.23 13.39 35.30
CA THR A 349 -4.14 12.27 35.06
C THR A 349 -3.68 11.46 33.85
N THR A 350 -2.82 10.47 34.12
CA THR A 350 -2.72 9.18 33.40
C THR A 350 -2.88 9.24 31.88
N ASP A 351 -1.78 9.52 31.18
CA ASP A 351 -1.56 9.27 29.74
C ASP A 351 -2.68 9.71 28.78
N GLN A 352 -3.45 10.76 29.11
CA GLN A 352 -4.58 11.20 28.28
C GLN A 352 -4.12 11.89 26.98
N PRO A 353 -4.36 11.29 25.79
CA PRO A 353 -3.96 11.86 24.51
C PRO A 353 -5.02 12.86 24.02
N GLY A 354 -5.33 13.87 24.84
CA GLY A 354 -6.40 14.84 24.57
C GLY A 354 -5.95 16.11 23.87
N TRP A 355 -5.06 16.89 24.49
CA TRP A 355 -5.04 18.35 24.27
C TRP A 355 -3.76 18.90 23.62
N VAL A 356 -2.58 18.33 23.89
CA VAL A 356 -1.41 18.41 22.96
C VAL A 356 -1.59 17.43 21.78
N TRP A 357 -2.62 16.59 21.85
CA TRP A 357 -2.67 15.29 21.19
C TRP A 357 -3.93 15.07 20.35
N GLY A 358 -4.56 16.14 19.86
CA GLY A 358 -5.83 16.13 19.13
C GLY A 358 -5.88 15.31 17.83
N ARG A 359 -4.83 14.57 17.46
CA ARG A 359 -4.87 13.56 16.40
C ARG A 359 -4.06 12.29 16.68
N HIS A 360 -3.69 12.00 17.94
CA HIS A 360 -3.08 10.71 18.25
C HIS A 360 -4.08 9.58 18.35
N LEU A 361 -4.20 8.88 17.21
CA LEU A 361 -3.84 7.47 17.15
C LEU A 361 -4.37 6.60 18.30
N LYS A 362 -5.68 6.72 18.57
CA LYS A 362 -6.48 5.52 18.81
C LYS A 362 -6.50 4.67 17.53
N GLN A 363 -5.36 4.06 17.17
CA GLN A 363 -5.24 3.02 16.12
C GLN A 363 -5.96 1.71 16.52
N THR A 364 -6.63 1.71 17.66
CA THR A 364 -7.61 0.73 18.12
C THR A 364 -9.07 1.16 17.91
N ALA A 365 -9.35 2.43 17.58
CA ALA A 365 -10.70 2.98 17.45
C ALA A 365 -10.98 3.72 16.13
N ASN A 366 -9.98 4.00 15.30
CA ASN A 366 -10.19 4.40 13.90
C ASN A 366 -9.87 3.22 12.97
N ASN A 367 -10.91 2.51 12.55
CA ASN A 367 -10.94 1.21 11.88
C ASN A 367 -10.53 1.24 10.39
N GLN A 368 -9.62 2.14 10.03
CA GLN A 368 -9.04 2.29 8.69
C GLN A 368 -7.50 2.34 8.83
N PHE A 369 -7.00 3.13 9.78
CA PHE A 369 -5.57 3.26 10.07
C PHE A 369 -4.97 2.03 10.77
N GLY A 370 -5.76 1.19 11.43
CA GLY A 370 -5.28 -0.08 12.01
C GLY A 370 -4.82 -1.05 10.93
N GLN A 371 -5.67 -1.24 9.92
CA GLN A 371 -5.44 -2.06 8.73
C GLN A 371 -4.25 -1.55 7.91
N TRP A 372 -4.21 -0.25 7.61
CA TRP A 372 -3.10 0.32 6.86
C TRP A 372 -1.78 0.21 7.62
N SER A 373 -1.79 0.41 8.95
CA SER A 373 -0.60 0.16 9.78
C SER A 373 -0.20 -1.32 9.76
N TYR A 374 -1.16 -2.25 9.77
CA TYR A 374 -0.85 -3.67 9.65
C TYR A 374 -0.20 -4.00 8.31
N GLN A 375 -0.76 -3.58 7.18
CA GLN A 375 -0.15 -3.83 5.86
C GLN A 375 1.21 -3.13 5.70
N THR A 376 1.34 -1.91 6.24
CA THR A 376 2.63 -1.19 6.29
C THR A 376 3.69 -2.04 7.00
N CYS A 377 3.37 -2.62 8.16
CA CYS A 377 4.29 -3.51 8.88
C CYS A 377 4.45 -4.91 8.24
N ASN A 378 3.41 -5.42 7.57
CA ASN A 378 3.37 -6.78 7.05
C ASN A 378 3.91 -6.93 5.63
N GLU A 379 3.96 -5.83 4.85
CA GLU A 379 4.29 -5.88 3.42
C GLU A 379 5.20 -4.73 2.95
N PHE A 380 5.05 -3.49 3.45
CA PHE A 380 5.53 -2.30 2.72
C PHE A 380 6.64 -1.46 3.38
N GLY A 381 6.80 -1.50 4.70
CA GLY A 381 7.73 -0.64 5.44
C GLY A 381 7.18 0.76 5.64
N PHE A 382 7.28 1.61 4.61
CA PHE A 382 6.79 2.99 4.50
C PHE A 382 6.94 3.87 5.77
N LEU A 383 8.00 3.67 6.56
CA LEU A 383 8.24 4.45 7.79
C LEU A 383 8.80 5.82 7.38
N GLN A 384 7.97 6.85 7.40
CA GLN A 384 8.30 8.17 6.85
C GLN A 384 9.22 9.00 7.78
N THR A 385 10.53 8.86 7.64
CA THR A 385 11.55 9.51 8.49
C THR A 385 11.96 10.90 7.99
N THR A 386 12.99 11.46 8.63
CA THR A 386 13.77 12.62 8.17
C THR A 386 15.26 12.28 7.93
N SER A 387 15.59 10.99 7.74
CA SER A 387 16.99 10.50 7.67
C SER A 387 17.83 11.15 6.55
N SER A 388 17.19 11.58 5.45
CA SER A 388 17.86 12.28 4.36
C SER A 388 18.34 13.68 4.77
N GLY A 389 19.64 13.77 5.03
CA GLY A 389 20.36 14.99 5.43
C GLY A 389 20.31 16.13 4.41
N THR A 390 19.77 15.90 3.21
CA THR A 390 19.57 16.95 2.19
C THR A 390 18.31 17.79 2.43
N THR A 391 17.34 17.26 3.18
CA THR A 391 16.03 17.90 3.38
C THR A 391 16.06 19.07 4.38
N PRO A 392 15.04 19.95 4.41
CA PRO A 392 14.83 20.90 5.49
C PRO A 392 14.50 20.24 6.83
N PHE A 393 13.92 19.04 6.79
CA PHE A 393 13.49 18.30 7.97
C PHE A 393 14.62 17.52 8.65
N ALA A 394 15.81 17.47 8.04
CA ALA A 394 17.01 16.85 8.58
C ALA A 394 17.46 17.41 9.96
N GLY A 395 16.94 18.56 10.38
CA GLY A 395 17.11 19.09 11.74
C GLY A 395 16.40 18.26 12.82
N LEU A 396 15.23 17.67 12.49
CA LEU A 396 14.36 16.95 13.41
C LEU A 396 14.91 15.54 13.72
N LYS A 397 15.77 15.42 14.75
CA LYS A 397 16.49 14.16 15.02
C LYS A 397 15.64 13.09 15.71
N PHE A 398 14.50 13.43 16.30
CA PHE A 398 13.63 12.42 16.90
C PHE A 398 12.81 11.66 15.86
N ILE A 399 12.65 12.14 14.61
CA ILE A 399 12.03 11.38 13.49
C ILE A 399 13.04 10.43 12.80
N SER A 400 13.86 9.75 13.60
CA SER A 400 14.83 8.75 13.14
C SER A 400 14.16 7.41 12.76
N PRO A 401 14.77 6.57 11.89
CA PRO A 401 14.22 5.26 11.55
C PRO A 401 13.94 4.37 12.77
N ASN A 402 14.84 4.41 13.78
CA ASN A 402 14.64 3.79 15.09
C ASN A 402 13.33 4.23 15.77
N ASN A 403 13.15 5.53 16.00
CA ASN A 403 11.97 6.05 16.71
C ASN A 403 10.68 5.86 15.91
N VAL A 404 10.70 6.04 14.57
CA VAL A 404 9.52 5.82 13.74
C VAL A 404 9.08 4.35 13.78
N TYR A 405 10.01 3.40 13.85
CA TYR A 405 9.70 1.99 14.08
C TYR A 405 9.22 1.73 15.53
N ASP A 406 9.96 2.17 16.55
CA ASP A 406 9.70 1.85 17.96
C ASP A 406 8.36 2.44 18.45
N TYR A 407 7.89 3.52 17.80
CA TYR A 407 6.59 4.15 18.06
C TYR A 407 5.53 3.88 16.97
N SER A 408 5.78 2.92 16.08
CA SER A 408 4.79 2.35 15.15
C SER A 408 3.85 1.34 15.84
N SER A 409 2.88 0.80 15.09
CA SER A 409 2.09 -0.36 15.52
C SER A 409 2.73 -1.72 15.19
N CYS A 410 3.92 -1.80 14.61
CA CYS A 410 4.50 -3.10 14.18
C CYS A 410 4.74 -4.06 15.36
N THR A 411 5.19 -3.53 16.50
CA THR A 411 5.40 -4.30 17.74
C THR A 411 4.10 -4.85 18.32
N ARG A 412 2.98 -4.12 18.25
CA ARG A 412 1.63 -4.63 18.60
C ARG A 412 1.28 -5.85 17.76
N PHE A 413 1.58 -5.81 16.46
CA PHE A 413 1.34 -6.94 15.57
C PHE A 413 2.37 -8.07 15.74
N GLY A 414 3.34 -7.95 16.66
CA GLY A 414 4.40 -8.95 16.85
C GLY A 414 5.37 -9.02 15.67
N ILE A 415 5.46 -7.96 14.86
CA ILE A 415 6.39 -7.84 13.73
C ILE A 415 7.61 -7.08 14.23
N ASP A 416 8.70 -7.81 14.48
CA ASP A 416 9.97 -7.22 14.85
C ASP A 416 10.69 -6.55 13.66
N ARG A 417 11.82 -5.89 13.94
CA ARG A 417 12.65 -5.20 12.94
C ARG A 417 13.16 -6.10 11.82
N ARG A 418 13.59 -7.33 12.14
CA ARG A 418 14.07 -8.33 11.16
C ARG A 418 12.92 -8.82 10.30
N GLN A 419 11.75 -9.07 10.89
CA GLN A 419 10.55 -9.48 10.16
C GLN A 419 10.05 -8.37 9.22
N LEU A 420 10.08 -7.10 9.64
CA LEU A 420 9.71 -5.96 8.79
C LEU A 420 10.62 -5.85 7.55
N ILE A 421 11.94 -6.02 7.73
CA ILE A 421 12.91 -6.03 6.63
C ILE A 421 12.62 -7.20 5.66
N LEU A 422 12.40 -8.41 6.19
CA LEU A 422 12.06 -9.60 5.40
C LEU A 422 10.76 -9.42 4.61
N ASN A 423 9.72 -8.85 5.23
CA ASN A 423 8.44 -8.55 4.60
C ASN A 423 8.60 -7.61 3.39
N VAL A 424 9.31 -6.48 3.58
CA VAL A 424 9.62 -5.51 2.52
C VAL A 424 10.39 -6.15 1.37
N MET A 425 11.39 -6.98 1.68
CA MET A 425 12.19 -7.68 0.68
C MET A 425 11.36 -8.72 -0.09
N ALA A 426 10.46 -9.45 0.57
CA ALA A 426 9.55 -10.38 -0.07
C ALA A 426 8.58 -9.67 -1.03
N THR A 427 7.98 -8.55 -0.63
CA THR A 427 7.12 -7.72 -1.50
C THR A 427 7.86 -7.26 -2.74
N ASN A 428 9.07 -6.72 -2.61
CA ASN A 428 9.86 -6.28 -3.77
C ASN A 428 10.30 -7.44 -4.66
N ALA A 429 10.72 -8.57 -4.09
CA ALA A 429 11.13 -9.75 -4.86
C ALA A 429 9.95 -10.39 -5.64
N LYS A 430 8.72 -10.27 -5.11
CA LYS A 430 7.47 -10.73 -5.73
C LYS A 430 6.97 -9.77 -6.83
N ASN A 431 6.99 -8.47 -6.56
CA ASN A 431 6.33 -7.45 -7.39
C ASN A 431 7.27 -6.63 -8.29
N GLY A 432 8.59 -6.74 -8.11
CA GLY A 432 9.63 -6.09 -8.92
C GLY A 432 10.09 -4.70 -8.45
N GLY A 433 9.36 -4.05 -7.53
CA GLY A 433 9.73 -2.73 -7.01
C GLY A 433 9.83 -1.67 -8.12
N TRP A 434 10.85 -0.81 -8.08
CA TRP A 434 11.16 0.15 -9.15
C TRP A 434 11.44 -0.49 -10.52
N ASP A 435 11.86 -1.75 -10.57
CA ASP A 435 12.22 -2.47 -11.80
C ASP A 435 11.13 -3.48 -12.22
N ILE A 436 9.86 -3.18 -11.87
CA ILE A 436 8.68 -3.96 -12.26
C ILE A 436 8.60 -4.22 -13.77
N ASP A 437 8.50 -5.50 -14.13
CA ASP A 437 8.47 -5.99 -15.52
C ASP A 437 7.04 -6.39 -15.92
N VAL A 438 6.17 -5.38 -15.99
CA VAL A 438 4.76 -5.51 -16.37
C VAL A 438 4.52 -4.79 -17.69
N GLU A 439 3.77 -5.39 -18.61
CA GLU A 439 3.35 -4.75 -19.87
C GLU A 439 1.99 -4.04 -19.76
N ASN A 440 1.77 -3.05 -20.62
CA ASN A 440 0.52 -2.29 -20.74
C ASN A 440 0.08 -1.58 -19.44
N VAL A 441 1.02 -0.97 -18.71
CA VAL A 441 0.71 -0.11 -17.55
C VAL A 441 1.18 1.32 -17.82
N LEU A 442 0.35 2.30 -17.49
CA LEU A 442 0.74 3.70 -17.38
C LEU A 442 0.91 4.06 -15.91
N PHE A 443 2.14 4.45 -15.53
CA PHE A 443 2.46 5.01 -14.22
C PHE A 443 2.40 6.53 -14.28
N THR A 444 1.43 7.15 -13.60
CA THR A 444 1.34 8.61 -13.48
C THR A 444 1.84 9.06 -12.11
N ASN A 445 2.49 10.22 -12.01
CA ASN A 445 3.08 10.72 -10.77
C ASN A 445 3.06 12.24 -10.71
N GLY A 446 2.86 12.83 -9.52
CA GLY A 446 3.06 14.26 -9.30
C GLY A 446 4.55 14.61 -9.16
N GLU A 447 5.01 15.72 -9.78
CA GLU A 447 6.39 16.22 -9.63
C GLU A 447 6.73 16.53 -8.16
N ILE A 448 5.76 17.08 -7.41
CA ILE A 448 5.90 17.47 -6.00
C ILE A 448 5.20 16.50 -5.04
N ASP A 449 4.73 15.36 -5.53
CA ASP A 449 4.17 14.29 -4.69
C ASP A 449 5.26 13.69 -3.77
N PRO A 450 5.03 13.61 -2.44
CA PRO A 450 5.92 12.89 -1.53
C PRO A 450 6.09 11.39 -1.84
N TRP A 451 5.07 10.70 -2.38
CA TRP A 451 5.14 9.26 -2.65
C TRP A 451 5.90 8.90 -3.93
N ALA A 452 6.04 9.83 -4.89
CA ALA A 452 6.64 9.58 -6.20
C ALA A 452 8.09 9.04 -6.14
N GLY A 453 8.83 9.23 -5.04
CA GLY A 453 10.16 8.64 -4.86
C GLY A 453 10.17 7.11 -4.81
N LEU A 454 9.10 6.48 -4.32
CA LEU A 454 8.91 5.02 -4.31
C LEU A 454 8.13 4.51 -5.54
N SER A 455 7.85 5.39 -6.51
CA SER A 455 7.08 5.08 -7.72
C SER A 455 7.96 4.97 -8.98
N VAL A 456 7.36 4.50 -10.07
CA VAL A 456 8.00 4.39 -11.39
C VAL A 456 8.01 5.76 -12.08
N THR A 457 9.02 6.57 -11.74
CA THR A 457 9.25 7.93 -12.27
C THR A 457 10.29 7.97 -13.41
N LYS A 458 10.65 6.81 -13.94
CA LYS A 458 11.53 6.56 -15.09
C LYS A 458 10.87 5.52 -16.01
N GLN A 459 11.39 5.32 -17.22
CA GLN A 459 10.86 4.29 -18.13
C GLN A 459 10.83 2.90 -17.46
N PRO A 460 9.65 2.24 -17.37
CA PRO A 460 9.56 0.88 -16.85
C PRO A 460 10.46 -0.10 -17.62
N LYS A 461 10.92 -1.15 -16.91
CA LYS A 461 11.76 -2.22 -17.48
C LYS A 461 11.14 -2.88 -18.71
N ASN A 462 9.81 -2.94 -18.75
CA ASN A 462 9.05 -3.41 -19.90
C ASN A 462 8.73 -2.23 -20.86
N PRO A 463 9.17 -2.26 -22.14
CA PRO A 463 9.00 -1.13 -23.06
C PRO A 463 7.57 -0.91 -23.56
N LYS A 464 6.63 -1.83 -23.27
CA LYS A 464 5.19 -1.60 -23.55
C LYS A 464 4.51 -0.72 -22.51
N SER A 465 5.07 -0.65 -21.30
CA SER A 465 4.59 0.21 -20.23
C SER A 465 5.25 1.58 -20.28
N ARG A 466 4.55 2.59 -19.77
CA ARG A 466 4.91 4.01 -19.89
C ARG A 466 4.85 4.68 -18.51
N PHE A 467 5.48 5.84 -18.40
CA PHE A 467 5.38 6.70 -17.22
C PHE A 467 5.18 8.16 -17.65
N ILE A 468 4.54 8.97 -16.80
CA ILE A 468 4.56 10.43 -16.86
C ILE A 468 4.80 11.04 -15.47
N VAL A 469 5.49 12.17 -15.43
CA VAL A 469 5.62 13.02 -14.23
C VAL A 469 4.95 14.36 -14.53
N ILE A 470 3.91 14.67 -13.75
CA ILE A 470 3.00 15.78 -13.98
C ILE A 470 3.53 16.99 -13.20
N LYS A 471 4.05 17.98 -13.94
CA LYS A 471 4.70 19.18 -13.39
C LYS A 471 3.76 19.95 -12.44
N GLY A 472 4.25 20.26 -11.24
CA GLY A 472 3.52 20.97 -10.18
C GLY A 472 2.34 20.23 -9.55
N ALA A 473 2.05 18.98 -9.94
CA ALA A 473 0.94 18.22 -9.38
C ALA A 473 1.31 17.53 -8.06
N THR A 474 0.35 17.46 -7.14
CA THR A 474 0.45 16.71 -5.88
C THR A 474 0.04 15.23 -6.07
N HIS A 475 0.02 14.48 -4.96
CA HIS A 475 -0.35 13.07 -4.95
C HIS A 475 -1.75 12.81 -5.54
N CYS A 476 -1.86 11.88 -6.49
CA CYS A 476 -3.11 11.47 -7.14
C CYS A 476 -3.95 12.62 -7.74
N GLU A 477 -3.36 13.78 -8.04
CA GLU A 477 -4.13 14.95 -8.50
C GLU A 477 -4.75 14.72 -9.91
N ASP A 478 -4.23 13.75 -10.65
CA ASP A 478 -4.78 13.26 -11.93
C ASP A 478 -6.06 12.43 -11.78
N ALA A 479 -6.51 12.15 -10.54
CA ALA A 479 -7.82 11.57 -10.28
C ALA A 479 -8.99 12.44 -10.77
N TYR A 480 -8.76 13.75 -10.95
CA TYR A 480 -9.80 14.70 -11.30
C TYR A 480 -9.46 15.58 -12.49
N LEU A 481 -10.49 15.94 -13.26
CA LEU A 481 -10.35 16.82 -14.41
C LEU A 481 -9.90 18.24 -13.99
N PRO A 482 -8.90 18.81 -14.70
CA PRO A 482 -8.40 20.15 -14.42
C PRO A 482 -9.39 21.23 -14.87
N TRP A 483 -9.40 22.36 -14.15
CA TRP A 483 -10.23 23.52 -14.44
C TRP A 483 -9.74 24.38 -15.63
N GLY A 484 -8.68 23.97 -16.33
CA GLY A 484 -8.06 24.76 -17.39
C GLY A 484 -6.95 24.01 -18.14
N ALA A 485 -6.17 24.75 -18.94
CA ALA A 485 -4.99 24.23 -19.63
C ALA A 485 -3.76 24.17 -18.70
N GLY A 486 -2.78 23.32 -19.06
CA GLY A 486 -1.54 23.11 -18.32
C GLY A 486 -1.20 21.62 -18.16
N PRO A 487 -0.10 21.28 -17.46
CA PRO A 487 0.48 19.93 -17.44
C PRO A 487 -0.50 18.82 -17.05
N MET A 488 -1.48 19.11 -16.20
CA MET A 488 -2.52 18.14 -15.83
C MET A 488 -3.43 17.79 -17.00
N LYS A 489 -3.82 18.77 -17.84
CA LYS A 489 -4.67 18.51 -19.02
C LYS A 489 -3.92 17.65 -20.03
N ASP A 490 -2.63 17.91 -20.21
CA ASP A 490 -1.75 17.16 -21.10
C ASP A 490 -1.58 15.72 -20.57
N ALA A 491 -1.47 15.55 -19.25
CA ALA A 491 -1.46 14.24 -18.59
C ALA A 491 -2.77 13.46 -18.77
N ILE A 492 -3.94 14.10 -18.67
CA ILE A 492 -5.23 13.44 -18.96
C ILE A 492 -5.27 12.94 -20.41
N GLN A 493 -4.71 13.67 -21.37
CA GLN A 493 -4.62 13.18 -22.75
C GLN A 493 -3.69 11.97 -22.88
N VAL A 494 -2.54 11.94 -22.19
CA VAL A 494 -1.66 10.77 -22.20
C VAL A 494 -2.31 9.54 -21.53
N ILE A 495 -3.19 9.74 -20.55
CA ILE A 495 -4.03 8.66 -19.99
C ILE A 495 -5.02 8.13 -21.05
N ASP A 496 -5.72 9.01 -21.76
CA ASP A 496 -6.65 8.68 -22.85
C ASP A 496 -5.95 7.89 -23.98
N ASP A 497 -4.79 8.38 -24.41
CA ASP A 497 -3.94 7.77 -25.44
C ASP A 497 -3.37 6.41 -25.00
N ALA A 498 -3.07 6.24 -23.70
CA ALA A 498 -2.58 4.97 -23.16
C ALA A 498 -3.71 3.93 -23.08
N ILE A 499 -4.91 4.31 -22.62
CA ILE A 499 -6.09 3.44 -22.63
C ILE A 499 -6.39 2.99 -24.07
N THR A 500 -6.42 3.94 -25.01
CA THR A 500 -6.60 3.66 -26.45
C THR A 500 -5.58 2.64 -26.99
N ALA A 501 -4.32 2.69 -26.51
CA ALA A 501 -3.26 1.78 -26.91
C ALA A 501 -3.25 0.43 -26.15
N PHE A 502 -3.95 0.31 -25.02
CA PHE A 502 -4.09 -0.94 -24.27
C PHE A 502 -5.31 -1.76 -24.73
N LEU A 503 -6.38 -1.09 -25.17
CA LEU A 503 -7.58 -1.73 -25.70
C LEU A 503 -7.29 -2.40 -27.07
N PRO A 504 -7.95 -3.54 -27.38
CA PRO A 504 -7.86 -4.14 -28.71
C PRO A 504 -8.47 -3.20 -29.76
N ALA A 505 -7.90 -3.20 -30.97
CA ALA A 505 -8.45 -2.44 -32.09
C ALA A 505 -9.91 -2.84 -32.35
N PRO A 506 -10.83 -1.88 -32.64
CA PRO A 506 -12.25 -2.18 -32.82
C PRO A 506 -12.49 -3.24 -33.89
N THR A 507 -13.01 -4.41 -33.48
CA THR A 507 -13.46 -5.44 -34.42
C THR A 507 -14.57 -4.84 -35.30
N PRO A 508 -14.43 -4.83 -36.64
CA PRO A 508 -15.50 -4.34 -37.50
C PRO A 508 -16.76 -5.19 -37.29
N ALA A 509 -17.92 -4.53 -37.24
CA ALA A 509 -19.18 -5.18 -36.92
C ALA A 509 -19.45 -6.39 -37.83
N PRO A 510 -19.92 -7.53 -37.29
CA PRO A 510 -20.08 -8.75 -38.07
C PRO A 510 -21.13 -8.53 -39.18
N THR A 511 -20.69 -8.61 -40.43
CA THR A 511 -21.59 -8.63 -41.58
C THR A 511 -22.53 -9.85 -41.44
N PRO A 512 -23.85 -9.71 -41.61
CA PRO A 512 -24.78 -10.83 -41.45
C PRO A 512 -24.57 -11.87 -42.55
N THR A 513 -23.89 -12.96 -42.20
CA THR A 513 -23.64 -14.10 -43.09
C THR A 513 -24.94 -14.90 -43.31
N PRO A 514 -25.26 -15.33 -44.55
CA PRO A 514 -26.51 -16.06 -44.82
C PRO A 514 -26.64 -17.39 -44.07
N THR A 515 -27.89 -17.71 -43.67
CA THR A 515 -28.25 -18.93 -42.96
C THR A 515 -27.92 -20.19 -43.77
N ALA A 516 -27.08 -21.06 -43.22
CA ALA A 516 -26.83 -22.41 -43.74
C ALA A 516 -27.60 -23.47 -42.92
N ALA A 517 -28.08 -24.53 -43.59
CA ALA A 517 -28.83 -25.61 -42.96
C ALA A 517 -27.91 -26.60 -42.19
N PRO A 518 -28.41 -27.28 -41.15
CA PRO A 518 -27.57 -28.07 -40.23
C PRO A 518 -27.20 -29.45 -40.79
N THR A 519 -25.98 -29.94 -40.51
CA THR A 519 -25.60 -31.35 -40.69
C THR A 519 -24.48 -31.78 -39.73
N ALA A 520 -24.67 -32.95 -39.10
CA ALA A 520 -23.70 -33.86 -38.47
C ALA A 520 -22.67 -33.35 -37.42
N THR A 521 -22.73 -33.96 -36.24
CA THR A 521 -21.74 -33.96 -35.15
C THR A 521 -20.47 -34.76 -35.50
N PRO A 522 -19.27 -34.27 -35.10
CA PRO A 522 -18.12 -35.14 -34.79
C PRO A 522 -17.73 -35.11 -33.29
N THR A 523 -16.96 -36.11 -32.86
CA THR A 523 -16.74 -36.49 -31.45
C THR A 523 -15.46 -35.93 -30.83
N ALA A 524 -15.53 -35.57 -29.53
CA ALA A 524 -14.47 -35.42 -28.52
C ALA A 524 -13.12 -34.75 -28.88
N ALA A 525 -12.80 -33.67 -28.14
CA ALA A 525 -11.47 -33.08 -28.12
C ALA A 525 -10.49 -33.82 -27.17
N PRO A 526 -9.17 -33.87 -27.48
CA PRO A 526 -8.15 -34.36 -26.57
C PRO A 526 -7.79 -33.34 -25.47
N THR A 527 -7.19 -33.82 -24.38
CA THR A 527 -7.01 -33.09 -23.12
C THR A 527 -5.73 -32.25 -23.00
N ASN A 528 -5.86 -31.14 -22.25
CA ASN A 528 -4.86 -30.50 -21.38
C ASN A 528 -3.39 -30.41 -21.85
N ALA A 529 -2.98 -29.20 -22.24
CA ALA A 529 -1.55 -28.83 -22.24
C ALA A 529 -1.01 -28.76 -20.79
N PRO A 530 0.19 -29.30 -20.50
CA PRO A 530 0.74 -29.35 -19.15
C PRO A 530 1.30 -27.99 -18.67
N LYS A 531 1.19 -27.73 -17.36
CA LYS A 531 1.84 -26.57 -16.72
C LYS A 531 3.37 -26.72 -16.70
N LYS A 532 4.05 -25.57 -16.74
CA LYS A 532 5.52 -25.44 -16.83
C LYS A 532 6.22 -26.04 -15.61
N MET A 533 6.92 -27.17 -15.79
CA MET A 533 7.67 -27.86 -14.72
C MET A 533 8.98 -27.15 -14.35
N LEU A 534 9.43 -27.32 -13.10
CA LEU A 534 10.82 -27.05 -12.70
C LEU A 534 11.74 -28.14 -13.29
N THR A 535 12.80 -27.75 -13.99
CA THR A 535 13.55 -28.66 -14.89
C THR A 535 14.66 -29.49 -14.25
N THR A 536 14.93 -29.34 -12.95
CA THR A 536 15.85 -30.19 -12.18
C THR A 536 15.31 -30.50 -10.78
N CYS A 537 15.77 -31.61 -10.21
CA CYS A 537 15.36 -32.10 -8.89
C CYS A 537 16.40 -31.78 -7.81
N PRO A 538 16.00 -31.64 -6.54
CA PRO A 538 16.95 -31.51 -5.43
C PRO A 538 17.87 -32.73 -5.30
N LYS A 539 19.07 -32.51 -4.74
CA LYS A 539 20.03 -33.59 -4.47
C LYS A 539 19.44 -34.59 -3.47
N VAL A 540 19.51 -35.86 -3.80
CA VAL A 540 19.09 -36.97 -2.93
C VAL A 540 20.10 -37.17 -1.80
N GLU A 541 19.60 -37.29 -0.57
CA GLU A 541 20.35 -37.71 0.61
C GLU A 541 20.27 -39.23 0.81
N ASP A 542 21.41 -39.82 1.18
CA ASP A 542 21.54 -41.25 1.47
C ASP A 542 21.29 -41.58 2.95
N ASP A 543 20.81 -42.81 3.19
CA ASP A 543 20.38 -43.36 4.48
C ASP A 543 19.48 -42.38 5.28
N ALA A 544 18.57 -41.72 4.56
CA ALA A 544 17.77 -40.61 5.03
C ALA A 544 16.27 -40.92 5.03
N ASP A 545 15.59 -40.51 6.09
CA ASP A 545 14.13 -40.49 6.24
C ASP A 545 13.74 -39.23 7.02
N TYR A 546 12.49 -38.79 6.92
CA TYR A 546 11.98 -37.59 7.60
C TYR A 546 10.62 -37.87 8.24
N ASP A 547 10.48 -37.48 9.50
CA ASP A 547 9.19 -37.44 10.19
C ASP A 547 8.23 -36.53 9.41
N GLY A 548 6.94 -36.89 9.33
CA GLY A 548 5.94 -36.09 8.60
C GLY A 548 4.76 -36.91 8.12
N GLU A 549 3.78 -36.24 7.52
CA GLU A 549 2.57 -36.88 7.01
C GLU A 549 2.81 -37.50 5.62
N ASP A 550 2.55 -38.81 5.51
CA ASP A 550 2.56 -39.54 4.24
C ASP A 550 1.27 -39.22 3.45
N ALA A 551 1.39 -38.38 2.41
CA ALA A 551 0.27 -37.92 1.60
C ALA A 551 -0.19 -38.97 0.57
N ILE A 552 0.76 -39.65 -0.07
CA ILE A 552 0.52 -40.77 -1.00
C ILE A 552 1.78 -41.61 -1.17
N ARG A 553 1.63 -42.87 -1.57
CA ARG A 553 2.73 -43.78 -1.90
C ARG A 553 2.68 -44.22 -3.35
N THR A 554 3.77 -44.05 -4.08
CA THR A 554 3.92 -44.50 -5.49
C THR A 554 5.00 -45.59 -5.60
N ARG A 555 5.01 -46.35 -6.69
CA ARG A 555 6.10 -47.30 -6.98
C ARG A 555 6.98 -46.76 -8.11
N ARG A 556 8.29 -46.67 -7.86
CA ARG A 556 9.31 -46.20 -8.81
C ARG A 556 10.62 -46.98 -8.64
N PRO A 557 11.32 -47.34 -9.74
CA PRO A 557 12.54 -48.12 -9.68
C PRO A 557 13.76 -47.35 -9.14
N SER A 558 13.72 -46.01 -9.11
CA SER A 558 14.80 -45.16 -8.56
C SER A 558 14.22 -43.98 -7.77
N PRO A 559 14.99 -43.37 -6.84
CA PRO A 559 14.56 -42.20 -6.07
C PRO A 559 14.29 -40.96 -6.94
N ASP A 560 15.05 -40.77 -8.02
CA ASP A 560 14.99 -39.59 -8.89
C ASP A 560 13.61 -39.41 -9.55
N LEU A 561 12.90 -40.53 -9.74
CA LEU A 561 11.55 -40.54 -10.29
C LEU A 561 10.48 -40.14 -9.25
N CYS A 562 10.74 -40.28 -7.95
CA CYS A 562 9.86 -39.80 -6.88
C CYS A 562 9.73 -38.27 -6.87
N CYS A 563 10.80 -37.57 -7.27
CA CYS A 563 10.77 -36.11 -7.44
C CYS A 563 9.66 -35.68 -8.39
N ARG A 564 9.49 -36.36 -9.53
CA ARG A 564 8.46 -36.03 -10.52
C ARG A 564 7.05 -36.31 -10.01
N ASP A 565 6.88 -37.37 -9.22
CA ASP A 565 5.60 -37.67 -8.55
C ASP A 565 5.25 -36.58 -7.53
N CYS A 566 6.22 -36.13 -6.72
CA CYS A 566 6.04 -35.04 -5.75
C CYS A 566 5.76 -33.70 -6.43
N GLN A 567 6.52 -33.33 -7.47
CA GLN A 567 6.24 -32.14 -8.29
C GLN A 567 4.85 -32.15 -8.96
N SER A 568 4.24 -33.33 -9.13
CA SER A 568 2.90 -33.48 -9.71
C SER A 568 1.78 -33.53 -8.67
N TYR A 569 2.11 -33.64 -7.38
CA TYR A 569 1.14 -33.80 -6.28
C TYR A 569 0.96 -32.48 -5.51
N PRO A 570 -0.24 -31.87 -5.51
CA PRO A 570 -0.50 -30.63 -4.79
C PRO A 570 -0.14 -30.72 -3.29
N GLY A 571 0.71 -29.82 -2.81
CA GLY A 571 1.14 -29.77 -1.41
C GLY A 571 2.28 -30.72 -1.02
N CYS A 572 2.87 -31.47 -1.96
CA CYS A 572 4.04 -32.29 -1.66
C CYS A 572 5.30 -31.44 -1.42
N LYS A 573 5.92 -31.61 -0.25
CA LYS A 573 7.11 -30.84 0.21
C LYS A 573 8.41 -31.63 0.14
N GLY A 574 8.34 -32.94 -0.06
CA GLY A 574 9.50 -33.82 -0.23
C GLY A 574 9.10 -35.28 -0.33
N TYR A 575 10.09 -36.16 -0.46
CA TYR A 575 9.85 -37.60 -0.60
C TYR A 575 10.94 -38.46 0.06
N VAL A 576 10.56 -39.70 0.39
CA VAL A 576 11.46 -40.74 0.87
C VAL A 576 11.26 -41.99 0.02
N TRP A 577 12.31 -42.45 -0.64
CA TRP A 577 12.32 -43.70 -1.42
C TRP A 577 12.98 -44.83 -0.64
N LYS A 578 12.32 -45.99 -0.60
CA LYS A 578 12.89 -47.22 -0.03
C LYS A 578 12.34 -48.44 -0.76
N ALA A 579 13.22 -49.36 -1.16
CA ALA A 579 12.86 -50.65 -1.77
C ALA A 579 11.82 -50.56 -2.93
N GLY A 580 11.95 -49.55 -3.80
CA GLY A 580 11.06 -49.36 -4.95
C GLY A 580 9.75 -48.61 -4.67
N VAL A 581 9.55 -48.10 -3.45
CA VAL A 581 8.38 -47.30 -3.05
C VAL A 581 8.82 -45.88 -2.72
N CYS A 582 8.18 -44.89 -3.33
CA CYS A 582 8.22 -43.49 -2.90
C CYS A 582 7.12 -43.26 -1.87
N GLN A 583 7.46 -42.62 -0.74
CA GLN A 583 6.53 -42.01 0.19
C GLN A 583 6.60 -40.50 -0.05
N LEU A 584 5.50 -39.90 -0.52
CA LEU A 584 5.39 -38.46 -0.76
C LEU A 584 4.87 -37.80 0.50
N LYS A 585 5.49 -36.70 0.94
CA LYS A 585 5.18 -36.08 2.24
C LYS A 585 4.62 -34.66 2.10
N THR A 586 3.55 -34.36 2.84
CA THR A 586 2.93 -33.03 3.00
C THR A 586 3.53 -32.22 4.15
N SER A 587 4.57 -32.74 4.79
CA SER A 587 5.40 -32.03 5.77
C SER A 587 6.81 -32.66 5.83
N MET A 588 7.84 -31.83 6.01
CA MET A 588 9.23 -32.25 6.17
C MET A 588 9.69 -31.95 7.59
N GLY A 589 9.49 -32.92 8.48
CA GLY A 589 9.88 -32.84 9.89
C GLY A 589 11.34 -33.23 10.12
N LYS A 590 11.63 -33.82 11.28
CA LYS A 590 13.01 -34.12 11.69
C LYS A 590 13.59 -35.26 10.85
N ARG A 591 14.82 -35.08 10.39
CA ARG A 591 15.61 -36.12 9.70
C ARG A 591 15.99 -37.23 10.68
N SER A 592 15.79 -38.48 10.27
CA SER A 592 16.33 -39.67 10.94
C SER A 592 17.31 -40.42 10.01
N ILE A 593 18.00 -41.43 10.54
CA ILE A 593 18.96 -42.25 9.78
C ILE A 593 18.34 -43.64 9.58
N VAL A 594 18.05 -43.98 8.33
CA VAL A 594 17.37 -45.22 7.95
C VAL A 594 18.13 -45.87 6.80
N ARG A 595 18.89 -46.94 7.10
CA ARG A 595 19.71 -47.63 6.10
C ARG A 595 18.88 -48.10 4.90
N GLY A 596 19.37 -47.80 3.70
CA GLY A 596 18.73 -48.13 2.43
C GLY A 596 17.53 -47.26 2.06
N ALA A 597 17.22 -46.22 2.84
CA ALA A 597 16.32 -45.14 2.42
C ALA A 597 17.10 -44.02 1.72
N LYS A 598 16.45 -43.35 0.77
CA LYS A 598 17.00 -42.21 0.02
C LYS A 598 15.94 -41.12 -0.07
N ALA A 599 16.24 -39.91 0.39
CA ALA A 599 15.23 -38.87 0.56
C ALA A 599 15.65 -37.52 -0.04
N ALA A 600 14.68 -36.64 -0.30
CA ALA A 600 14.96 -35.26 -0.68
C ALA A 600 13.83 -34.32 -0.25
N SER A 601 14.21 -33.14 0.26
CA SER A 601 13.30 -32.02 0.47
C SER A 601 13.18 -31.20 -0.82
N LEU A 602 11.96 -30.76 -1.15
CA LEU A 602 11.70 -29.71 -2.13
C LEU A 602 11.55 -28.33 -1.47
N GLU A 603 11.39 -28.29 -0.14
CA GLU A 603 11.55 -27.07 0.65
C GLU A 603 13.04 -26.86 1.01
N ALA A 604 13.55 -25.66 0.75
CA ALA A 604 14.87 -25.25 1.21
C ALA A 604 14.82 -24.94 2.72
N PRO A 605 15.81 -25.34 3.52
CA PRO A 605 15.95 -24.86 4.89
C PRO A 605 16.09 -23.33 4.92
N GLU A 606 15.46 -22.70 5.91
CA GLU A 606 15.44 -21.25 6.06
C GLU A 606 16.86 -20.66 6.17
N THR A 607 17.06 -19.50 5.54
CA THR A 607 18.32 -18.77 5.59
C THR A 607 18.48 -18.07 6.95
N THR A 608 19.61 -18.30 7.63
CA THR A 608 19.89 -17.66 8.92
C THR A 608 20.17 -16.17 8.77
N HIS A 609 20.77 -15.77 7.65
CA HIS A 609 21.07 -14.39 7.29
C HIS A 609 20.09 -13.82 6.25
N VAL A 610 19.93 -12.50 6.26
CA VAL A 610 19.10 -11.77 5.29
C VAL A 610 20.00 -11.27 4.16
N TYR A 611 19.66 -11.54 2.90
CA TYR A 611 20.48 -11.15 1.74
C TYR A 611 19.73 -10.17 0.82
N TRP A 612 20.22 -8.94 0.66
CA TRP A 612 19.70 -8.00 -0.34
C TRP A 612 20.20 -8.41 -1.72
N VAL A 613 19.28 -8.65 -2.66
CA VAL A 613 19.60 -9.28 -3.96
C VAL A 613 19.52 -8.29 -5.11
N ASP A 614 20.71 -7.88 -5.55
CA ASP A 614 20.96 -7.09 -6.75
C ASP A 614 20.80 -7.94 -8.02
N SER A 615 20.43 -7.32 -9.14
CA SER A 615 20.28 -7.99 -10.45
C SER A 615 21.18 -7.37 -11.52
N ASN A 616 21.78 -8.22 -12.36
CA ASN A 616 22.75 -7.84 -13.39
C ASN A 616 24.07 -7.26 -12.83
N ILE A 617 24.46 -7.67 -11.62
CA ILE A 617 25.68 -7.25 -10.92
C ILE A 617 26.51 -8.46 -10.49
N ASP A 618 27.83 -8.29 -10.58
CA ASP A 618 28.87 -9.15 -10.00
C ASP A 618 29.80 -8.30 -9.13
N PHE A 619 30.39 -8.90 -8.09
CA PHE A 619 31.37 -8.26 -7.22
C PHE A 619 32.71 -8.97 -7.41
N ARG A 620 33.71 -8.30 -8.00
CA ARG A 620 34.94 -8.99 -8.41
C ARG A 620 35.81 -9.45 -7.23
N GLY A 621 36.10 -10.74 -7.17
CA GLY A 621 37.01 -11.36 -6.21
C GLY A 621 36.35 -11.67 -4.86
N PHE A 622 37.18 -11.91 -3.84
CA PHE A 622 36.79 -12.38 -2.49
C PHE A 622 36.07 -13.75 -2.46
N ASP A 623 36.14 -14.51 -3.56
CA ASP A 623 35.61 -15.87 -3.66
C ASP A 623 36.30 -16.83 -2.68
N ILE A 624 35.50 -17.46 -1.83
CA ILE A 624 35.94 -18.47 -0.85
C ILE A 624 35.44 -19.88 -1.19
N ALA A 625 34.32 -20.00 -1.90
CA ALA A 625 33.75 -21.27 -2.35
C ALA A 625 32.83 -21.08 -3.56
N GLN A 626 32.49 -22.18 -4.24
CA GLN A 626 31.47 -22.20 -5.28
C GLN A 626 30.53 -23.40 -5.10
N THR A 627 29.24 -23.22 -5.35
CA THR A 627 28.24 -24.31 -5.37
C THR A 627 27.48 -24.31 -6.69
N ALA A 628 27.13 -25.51 -7.17
CA ALA A 628 26.29 -25.67 -8.36
C ALA A 628 24.82 -25.53 -7.95
N SER A 629 24.11 -24.57 -8.55
CA SER A 629 22.70 -24.29 -8.26
C SER A 629 21.99 -23.74 -9.48
N ALA A 630 20.89 -24.38 -9.87
CA ALA A 630 20.02 -23.93 -10.96
C ALA A 630 19.27 -22.61 -10.67
N SER A 631 19.36 -22.04 -9.45
CA SER A 631 18.67 -20.81 -9.06
C SER A 631 19.46 -19.96 -8.08
N SER A 632 19.42 -18.64 -8.28
CA SER A 632 19.96 -17.64 -7.35
C SER A 632 19.44 -17.79 -5.92
N ASN A 633 18.21 -18.28 -5.77
CA ASN A 633 17.50 -18.26 -4.50
C ASN A 633 18.07 -19.28 -3.48
N LEU A 634 18.90 -20.22 -3.92
CA LEU A 634 19.58 -21.20 -3.04
C LEU A 634 20.95 -20.70 -2.54
N CYS A 635 21.52 -19.68 -3.20
CA CYS A 635 22.86 -19.19 -2.87
C CYS A 635 22.96 -18.54 -1.48
N GLY A 636 21.85 -18.04 -0.94
CA GLY A 636 21.77 -17.57 0.45
C GLY A 636 22.03 -18.71 1.44
N THR A 637 21.32 -19.84 1.28
CA THR A 637 21.48 -21.03 2.13
C THR A 637 22.87 -21.66 1.98
N ASP A 638 23.46 -21.63 0.78
CA ASP A 638 24.83 -22.09 0.56
C ASP A 638 25.86 -21.16 1.21
N CYS A 639 25.61 -19.84 1.23
CA CYS A 639 26.43 -18.86 1.94
C CYS A 639 26.30 -19.03 3.47
N ASP A 640 25.08 -19.16 4.02
CA ASP A 640 24.82 -19.45 5.44
C ASP A 640 25.60 -20.69 5.96
N ARG A 641 25.79 -21.69 5.08
CA ARG A 641 26.52 -22.94 5.38
C ARG A 641 28.03 -22.85 5.20
N THR A 642 28.54 -21.75 4.65
CA THR A 642 29.94 -21.56 4.30
C THR A 642 30.58 -20.59 5.29
N PRO A 643 31.54 -21.04 6.13
CA PRO A 643 32.24 -20.16 7.08
C PRO A 643 32.81 -18.91 6.40
N ASP A 644 32.72 -17.78 7.11
CA ASP A 644 33.11 -16.43 6.66
C ASP A 644 32.40 -15.91 5.39
N CYS A 645 31.40 -16.61 4.84
CA CYS A 645 30.61 -16.09 3.73
C CYS A 645 29.74 -14.90 4.17
N LYS A 646 29.86 -13.77 3.48
CA LYS A 646 29.09 -12.55 3.71
C LYS A 646 28.24 -12.16 2.51
N LEU A 647 28.53 -12.68 1.33
CA LEU A 647 27.72 -12.44 0.14
C LEU A 647 27.94 -13.52 -0.91
N TRP A 648 27.04 -13.58 -1.89
CA TRP A 648 27.11 -14.52 -3.00
C TRP A 648 26.80 -13.83 -4.32
N VAL A 649 27.32 -14.37 -5.42
CA VAL A 649 26.92 -13.99 -6.78
C VAL A 649 26.48 -15.24 -7.53
N TRP A 650 25.23 -15.30 -7.98
CA TRP A 650 24.76 -16.34 -8.89
C TRP A 650 25.02 -15.94 -10.34
N THR A 651 25.48 -16.90 -11.14
CA THR A 651 25.68 -16.74 -12.59
C THR A 651 25.19 -17.98 -13.34
N LYS A 652 24.92 -17.83 -14.64
CA LYS A 652 24.57 -18.95 -15.54
C LYS A 652 25.73 -19.91 -15.85
N HIS A 653 26.91 -19.72 -15.25
CA HIS A 653 28.07 -20.58 -15.46
C HIS A 653 27.74 -22.04 -15.10
N ASN A 654 28.15 -22.98 -15.95
CA ASN A 654 27.88 -24.43 -15.83
C ASN A 654 26.40 -24.80 -15.58
N GLY A 655 25.46 -24.01 -16.11
CA GLY A 655 24.01 -24.20 -15.91
C GLY A 655 23.45 -23.55 -14.65
N GLY A 656 24.31 -22.93 -13.84
CA GLY A 656 23.97 -22.23 -12.61
C GLY A 656 25.03 -22.45 -11.53
N THR A 657 25.77 -21.40 -11.16
CA THR A 657 26.83 -21.42 -10.14
C THR A 657 26.65 -20.26 -9.16
N CYS A 658 26.61 -20.55 -7.87
CA CYS A 658 26.75 -19.58 -6.79
C CYS A 658 28.25 -19.42 -6.46
N TRP A 659 28.76 -18.20 -6.56
CA TRP A 659 30.10 -17.80 -6.16
C TRP A 659 30.03 -17.16 -4.77
N LEU A 660 30.48 -17.86 -3.75
CA LEU A 660 30.34 -17.50 -2.33
C LEU A 660 31.58 -16.71 -1.88
N LYS A 661 31.39 -15.57 -1.20
CA LYS A 661 32.41 -14.54 -0.99
C LYS A 661 32.45 -14.00 0.45
N ASN A 662 33.64 -13.68 0.95
CA ASN A 662 33.85 -13.14 2.32
C ASN A 662 34.00 -11.60 2.41
N GLY A 663 33.91 -10.91 1.28
CA GLY A 663 34.05 -9.46 1.16
C GLY A 663 33.45 -8.93 -0.15
N GLN A 664 33.12 -7.64 -0.18
CA GLN A 664 32.52 -6.99 -1.34
C GLN A 664 33.60 -6.31 -2.17
N GLY A 665 33.92 -6.94 -3.31
CA GLY A 665 34.82 -6.35 -4.31
C GLY A 665 34.13 -5.25 -5.14
N GLN A 666 34.84 -4.77 -6.16
CA GLN A 666 34.29 -3.78 -7.09
C GLN A 666 33.01 -4.33 -7.75
N SER A 667 31.92 -3.56 -7.65
CA SER A 667 30.68 -3.82 -8.40
C SER A 667 30.91 -3.62 -9.90
N VAL A 668 30.50 -4.60 -10.70
CA VAL A 668 30.60 -4.59 -12.16
C VAL A 668 29.28 -5.09 -12.76
N SER A 669 28.77 -4.41 -13.77
CA SER A 669 27.57 -4.88 -14.48
C SER A 669 27.85 -6.19 -15.20
N SER A 670 27.02 -7.19 -14.93
CA SER A 670 27.14 -8.58 -15.39
C SER A 670 25.75 -9.10 -15.77
N PRO A 671 25.29 -8.89 -17.02
CA PRO A 671 23.91 -9.18 -17.43
C PRO A 671 23.49 -10.63 -17.18
N GLY A 672 22.41 -10.81 -16.40
CA GLY A 672 21.89 -12.12 -16.00
C GLY A 672 22.61 -12.78 -14.81
N ALA A 673 23.59 -12.10 -14.18
CA ALA A 673 24.01 -12.42 -12.82
C ALA A 673 23.03 -11.87 -11.78
N LYS A 674 23.12 -12.34 -10.54
CA LYS A 674 22.43 -11.80 -9.36
C LYS A 674 23.36 -11.83 -8.17
N ALA A 675 23.43 -10.78 -7.37
CA ALA A 675 24.34 -10.70 -6.23
C ALA A 675 23.56 -10.49 -4.93
N GLY A 676 23.67 -11.41 -3.97
CA GLY A 676 23.05 -11.30 -2.66
C GLY A 676 24.06 -10.94 -1.58
N ALA A 677 23.98 -9.73 -1.03
CA ALA A 677 24.85 -9.27 0.04
C ALA A 677 24.19 -9.42 1.42
N PHE A 678 24.92 -9.91 2.43
CA PHE A 678 24.41 -9.99 3.79
C PHE A 678 24.06 -8.59 4.30
N VAL A 679 22.84 -8.51 4.82
CA VAL A 679 22.25 -7.36 5.47
C VAL A 679 22.29 -7.62 6.97
N ASP A 680 23.23 -6.99 7.67
CA ASP A 680 23.11 -6.87 9.13
C ASP A 680 21.82 -6.10 9.43
N PRO A 681 20.81 -6.72 10.07
CA PRO A 681 19.54 -6.04 10.33
C PRO A 681 19.69 -4.82 11.24
N ASN A 682 20.84 -4.61 11.88
CA ASN A 682 21.14 -3.44 12.70
C ASN A 682 21.76 -2.28 11.89
N GLN A 683 22.17 -2.50 10.64
CA GLN A 683 22.81 -1.50 9.76
C GLN A 683 21.90 -0.99 8.63
N LEU A 684 20.60 -1.33 8.65
CA LEU A 684 19.56 -0.75 7.78
C LEU A 684 18.75 0.40 8.44
N TRP A 685 19.13 0.85 9.64
CA TRP A 685 18.41 1.86 10.44
C TRP A 685 19.23 3.15 10.64
#